data_AF-A0A2N1U9W3-F1
#
_entry.id   AF-A0A2N1U9W3-F1
#
_cell.length_a   1.000
_cell.length_b   1.000
_cell.length_c   1.000
_cell.angle_alpha   90.00
_cell.angle_beta   90.00
_cell.angle_gamma   90.00
#
_symmetry.space_group_name_H-M   'P 1'
#
loop_
_entity.id
_entity.type
_entity.pdbx_description
1 polymer ?
#
loop_
_entity_poly.entity_id
_entity_poly.type
_entity_poly.pdbx_seq_one_letter_code
_entity_poly.pdbx_strand_id
1 'polypeptide(L)'
;MKRQRGFVLPAVLMLISVLLLFAAVRHFFSRNQLIQAAHDANYEKSFHLAMGGLESADNLFKKAVAFFNDARPETLPKLAKAPPELASILKSLLNADGLPYSRKERVPLESYMFNHLQHNWEEFATLKVEMELRDIEPLVAPSPFAGPIPDPREARILVLLHAEAVVNGAVARICRYREAKLVNILPSILGKFVIYLRQQGPSSNNSFDDRFAGPDMLKDTPLMVFSGKSSGLSSLNPAAAAEFFEKQGWVFLGGDAPWVIGSGPGGGNANYASALQKNDLQTFAIEPPDEFSSLNYLAYYSQPEYLSPELKSLSYNKVLQGINDELFSSRIRISGSKNRPTPTNVVGKVIAKSALIQGLKNTHNGRFAPYPFLQESQFHGHSWPGMSSEAAMTMEENFAGVFQRYKSRMSVVLEERYNAINLRALNFPAAPMNSAIMVDPKNLPAGTRVPDLSKRLHVDNNPASFIDANSGNLYQLFADDGRKLFEGNLSGFEDLSHLVSKTVLSFDKQSEFYKDIESEKKEYLINNAYLIKGDLLIDKPLKSVDGCGGMIIVKGDITIQNEIIAPDQEPVVLISTGGNIRIATSGRIQAGLIALKGQIQAASAVNIEGILSAQELSLAKLSPLGLRQLSYNENFDVTDSATYMRAFRLFMPEDGITFVK
;
A
#
# COMPACT_ATOMS: atom_id res chain seq x y z
N MET A 1 62.40 -99.30 40.65
CA MET A 1 61.84 -98.35 39.66
C MET A 1 60.46 -97.88 40.14
N LYS A 2 60.35 -96.66 40.69
CA LYS A 2 59.08 -96.05 41.12
C LYS A 2 58.34 -95.51 39.89
N ARG A 3 57.11 -95.96 39.62
CA ARG A 3 56.26 -95.41 38.55
C ARG A 3 55.23 -94.44 39.16
N GLN A 4 55.46 -93.15 38.96
CA GLN A 4 54.48 -92.07 39.16
C GLN A 4 53.29 -92.28 38.21
N ARG A 5 52.12 -92.65 38.73
CA ARG A 5 50.83 -92.64 38.00
C ARG A 5 49.70 -92.21 38.95
N GLY A 6 49.76 -90.97 39.42
CA GLY A 6 48.74 -90.39 40.31
C GLY A 6 48.20 -89.02 39.88
N PHE A 7 48.69 -88.44 38.77
CA PHE A 7 48.38 -87.06 38.36
C PHE A 7 47.53 -86.92 37.09
N VAL A 8 47.18 -88.03 36.43
CA VAL A 8 46.44 -87.99 35.16
C VAL A 8 44.98 -87.58 35.38
N LEU A 9 44.30 -88.13 36.40
CA LEU A 9 42.90 -87.84 36.65
C LEU A 9 42.65 -86.38 37.11
N PRO A 10 43.44 -85.80 38.05
CA PRO A 10 43.29 -84.39 38.43
C PRO A 10 43.63 -83.44 37.27
N ALA A 11 44.63 -83.77 36.45
CA ALA A 11 44.99 -82.97 35.28
C ALA A 11 43.91 -83.00 34.19
N VAL A 12 43.30 -84.16 33.94
CA VAL A 12 42.17 -84.31 32.99
C VAL A 12 40.93 -83.58 33.50
N LEU A 13 40.61 -83.66 34.81
CA LEU A 13 39.50 -82.92 35.41
C LEU A 13 39.73 -81.40 35.35
N MET A 14 40.94 -80.93 35.65
CA MET A 14 41.30 -79.52 35.51
C MET A 14 41.16 -79.04 34.06
N LEU A 15 41.59 -79.86 33.10
CA LEU A 15 41.44 -79.57 31.66
C LEU A 15 39.95 -79.49 31.26
N ILE A 16 39.11 -80.41 31.74
CA ILE A 16 37.66 -80.39 31.51
C ILE A 16 37.02 -79.14 32.14
N SER A 17 37.38 -78.79 33.38
CA SER A 17 36.89 -77.57 34.04
C SER A 17 37.30 -76.30 33.31
N VAL A 18 38.53 -76.23 32.80
CA VAL A 18 39.01 -75.11 31.98
C VAL A 18 38.26 -75.03 30.65
N LEU A 19 38.02 -76.16 29.98
CA LEU A 19 37.22 -76.22 28.75
C LEU A 19 35.76 -75.81 28.98
N LEU A 20 35.14 -76.23 30.08
CA LEU A 20 33.79 -75.81 30.47
C LEU A 20 33.73 -74.31 30.80
N LEU A 21 34.75 -73.77 31.47
CA LEU A 21 34.86 -72.33 31.72
C LEU A 21 34.97 -71.56 30.40
N PHE A 22 35.82 -72.00 29.47
CA PHE A 22 35.93 -71.37 28.15
C PHE A 22 34.63 -71.47 27.34
N ALA A 23 33.92 -72.60 27.41
CA ALA A 23 32.62 -72.75 26.76
C ALA A 23 31.56 -71.83 27.37
N ALA A 24 31.49 -71.71 28.71
CA ALA A 24 30.59 -70.81 29.41
C ALA A 24 30.89 -69.33 29.10
N VAL A 25 32.16 -68.95 29.12
CA VAL A 25 32.63 -67.60 28.76
C VAL A 25 32.31 -67.28 27.30
N ARG A 26 32.57 -68.20 26.37
CA ARG A 26 32.22 -68.05 24.94
C ARG A 26 30.71 -67.94 24.73
N HIS A 27 29.90 -68.74 25.42
CA HIS A 27 28.44 -68.66 25.37
C HIS A 27 27.94 -67.31 25.92
N PHE A 28 28.50 -66.84 27.04
CA PHE A 28 28.18 -65.54 27.62
C PHE A 28 28.54 -64.38 26.68
N PHE A 29 29.75 -64.38 26.10
CA PHE A 29 30.15 -63.37 25.12
C PHE A 29 29.30 -63.42 23.85
N SER A 30 29.00 -64.61 23.32
CA SER A 30 28.14 -64.76 22.14
C SER A 30 26.71 -64.29 22.41
N ARG A 31 26.16 -64.59 23.58
CA ARG A 31 24.83 -64.10 23.98
C ARG A 31 24.81 -62.59 24.15
N ASN A 32 25.83 -62.00 24.77
CA ASN A 32 25.94 -60.55 24.91
C ASN A 32 26.14 -59.85 23.56
N GLN A 33 26.93 -60.42 22.65
CA GLN A 33 27.09 -59.91 21.29
C GLN A 33 25.77 -59.95 20.51
N LEU A 34 24.98 -61.03 20.64
CA LEU A 34 23.66 -61.12 20.02
C LEU A 34 22.67 -60.10 20.61
N ILE A 35 22.68 -59.90 21.93
CA ILE A 35 21.83 -58.91 22.61
C ILE A 35 22.22 -57.49 22.16
N GLN A 36 23.51 -57.19 22.08
CA GLN A 36 24.00 -55.89 21.64
C GLN A 36 23.69 -55.64 20.16
N ALA A 37 23.94 -56.61 19.28
CA ALA A 37 23.58 -56.50 17.86
C ALA A 37 22.06 -56.36 17.66
N ALA A 38 21.24 -57.05 18.45
CA ALA A 38 19.79 -56.90 18.42
C ALA A 38 19.34 -55.52 18.92
N HIS A 39 20.00 -54.98 19.95
CA HIS A 39 19.74 -53.63 20.44
C HIS A 39 20.13 -52.57 19.42
N ASP A 40 21.31 -52.68 18.80
CA ASP A 40 21.79 -51.75 17.77
C ASP A 40 20.88 -51.79 16.53
N ALA A 41 20.46 -52.98 16.10
CA ALA A 41 19.48 -53.13 15.02
C ALA A 41 18.14 -52.50 15.39
N ASN A 42 17.65 -52.68 16.62
CA ASN A 42 16.41 -52.04 17.10
C ASN A 42 16.55 -50.51 17.25
N TYR A 43 17.74 -50.01 17.57
CA TYR A 43 18.03 -48.58 17.62
C TYR A 43 18.05 -47.97 16.21
N GLU A 44 18.73 -48.58 15.24
CA GLU A 44 18.74 -48.14 13.83
C GLU A 44 17.31 -48.10 13.26
N LYS A 45 16.54 -49.13 13.56
CA LYS A 45 15.11 -49.22 13.31
C LYS A 45 14.32 -48.05 13.90
N SER A 46 14.51 -47.76 15.19
CA SER A 46 13.88 -46.62 15.87
C SER A 46 14.33 -45.29 15.24
N PHE A 47 15.60 -45.16 14.88
CA PHE A 47 16.15 -43.97 14.23
C PHE A 47 15.49 -43.69 12.88
N HIS A 48 15.36 -44.69 12.01
CA HIS A 48 14.68 -44.53 10.73
C HIS A 48 13.19 -44.22 10.88
N LEU A 49 12.52 -44.82 11.87
CA LEU A 49 11.12 -44.51 12.17
C LEU A 49 10.97 -43.06 12.67
N ALA A 50 11.85 -42.59 13.54
CA ALA A 50 11.87 -41.19 14.00
C ALA A 50 12.18 -40.22 12.86
N MET A 51 13.15 -40.54 11.98
CA MET A 51 13.47 -39.73 10.80
C MET A 51 12.28 -39.63 9.85
N GLY A 52 11.62 -40.75 9.53
CA GLY A 52 10.44 -40.77 8.68
C GLY A 52 9.26 -39.99 9.27
N GLY A 53 9.08 -40.04 10.59
CA GLY A 53 8.11 -39.21 11.31
C GLY A 53 8.43 -37.72 11.21
N LEU A 54 9.70 -37.36 11.32
CA LEU A 54 10.17 -35.98 11.21
C LEU A 54 9.99 -35.43 9.79
N GLU A 55 10.37 -36.18 8.76
CA GLU A 55 10.17 -35.80 7.34
C GLU A 55 8.69 -35.66 6.98
N SER A 56 7.85 -36.55 7.52
CA SER A 56 6.41 -36.50 7.41
C SER A 56 5.82 -35.23 8.01
N ALA A 57 6.21 -34.90 9.24
CA ALA A 57 5.78 -33.68 9.91
C ALA A 57 6.28 -32.43 9.18
N ASP A 58 7.50 -32.48 8.64
CA ASP A 58 8.09 -31.39 7.88
C ASP A 58 7.30 -31.04 6.61
N ASN A 59 6.91 -32.07 5.86
CA ASN A 59 6.07 -31.92 4.67
C ASN A 59 4.70 -31.33 5.02
N LEU A 60 4.06 -31.80 6.09
CA LEU A 60 2.80 -31.26 6.57
C LEU A 60 2.95 -29.81 7.05
N PHE A 61 4.08 -29.48 7.68
CA PHE A 61 4.38 -28.13 8.13
C PHE A 61 4.56 -27.18 6.93
N LYS A 62 5.30 -27.57 5.88
CA LYS A 62 5.41 -26.78 4.64
C LYS A 62 4.03 -26.51 4.01
N LYS A 63 3.14 -27.52 3.96
CA LYS A 63 1.76 -27.34 3.50
C LYS A 63 0.96 -26.39 4.39
N ALA A 64 1.12 -26.48 5.72
CA ALA A 64 0.48 -25.59 6.67
C ALA A 64 0.93 -24.13 6.50
N VAL A 65 2.22 -23.90 6.26
CA VAL A 65 2.77 -22.56 5.96
C VAL A 65 2.18 -22.01 4.65
N ALA A 66 2.12 -22.83 3.58
CA ALA A 66 1.50 -22.42 2.32
C ALA A 66 0.01 -22.04 2.52
N PHE A 67 -0.75 -22.84 3.25
CA PHE A 67 -2.14 -22.54 3.59
C PHE A 67 -2.27 -21.28 4.46
N PHE A 68 -1.36 -21.06 5.41
CA PHE A 68 -1.32 -19.85 6.21
C PHE A 68 -1.07 -18.60 5.36
N ASN A 69 -0.14 -18.68 4.41
CA ASN A 69 0.23 -17.55 3.56
C ASN A 69 -0.83 -17.18 2.52
N ASP A 70 -1.72 -18.11 2.15
CA ASP A 70 -2.76 -17.88 1.15
C ASP A 70 -3.80 -16.82 1.58
N ALA A 71 -3.85 -15.65 0.95
CA ALA A 71 -4.75 -14.57 1.37
C ALA A 71 -6.20 -14.72 0.88
N ARG A 72 -6.53 -15.75 0.09
CA ARG A 72 -7.85 -15.85 -0.56
C ARG A 72 -8.99 -16.04 0.45
N PRO A 73 -10.21 -15.55 0.16
CA PRO A 73 -11.33 -15.59 1.11
C PRO A 73 -11.70 -17.01 1.55
N GLU A 74 -11.52 -18.01 0.70
CA GLU A 74 -11.72 -19.44 0.96
C GLU A 74 -10.81 -20.01 2.06
N THR A 75 -9.71 -19.35 2.41
CA THR A 75 -8.83 -19.82 3.50
C THR A 75 -9.05 -19.09 4.82
N LEU A 76 -9.89 -18.05 4.84
CA LEU A 76 -10.11 -17.19 6.01
C LEU A 76 -11.49 -17.41 6.65
N PRO A 77 -11.62 -17.49 7.99
CA PRO A 77 -10.55 -17.49 9.00
C PRO A 77 -9.73 -18.80 9.02
N LYS A 78 -8.41 -18.69 9.22
CA LYS A 78 -7.43 -19.79 9.03
C LYS A 78 -7.77 -21.08 9.78
N LEU A 79 -8.05 -20.99 11.08
CA LEU A 79 -8.31 -22.18 11.90
C LEU A 79 -9.66 -22.84 11.59
N ALA A 80 -10.66 -22.06 11.16
CA ALA A 80 -12.00 -22.57 10.86
C ALA A 80 -12.06 -23.27 9.49
N LYS A 81 -11.26 -22.80 8.53
CA LYS A 81 -11.21 -23.33 7.16
C LYS A 81 -10.02 -24.26 6.88
N ALA A 82 -9.25 -24.59 7.92
CA ALA A 82 -8.12 -25.50 7.83
C ALA A 82 -8.57 -26.89 7.33
N PRO A 83 -7.89 -27.48 6.33
CA PRO A 83 -8.09 -28.87 5.95
C PRO A 83 -7.87 -29.81 7.15
N PRO A 84 -8.61 -30.93 7.26
CA PRO A 84 -8.48 -31.84 8.41
C PRO A 84 -7.05 -32.33 8.66
N GLU A 85 -6.29 -32.55 7.58
CA GLU A 85 -4.88 -32.98 7.64
C GLU A 85 -3.93 -31.91 8.21
N LEU A 86 -4.26 -30.61 8.09
CA LEU A 86 -3.44 -29.51 8.59
C LEU A 86 -3.93 -28.97 9.93
N ALA A 87 -5.13 -29.36 10.36
CA ALA A 87 -5.79 -28.78 11.53
C ALA A 87 -4.97 -28.93 12.82
N SER A 88 -4.33 -30.09 13.04
CA SER A 88 -3.48 -30.31 14.22
C SER A 88 -2.26 -29.36 14.23
N ILE A 89 -1.55 -29.24 13.10
CA ILE A 89 -0.39 -28.33 12.98
C ILE A 89 -0.82 -26.87 13.08
N LEU A 90 -1.88 -26.46 12.39
CA LEU A 90 -2.34 -25.07 12.40
C LEU A 90 -2.85 -24.63 13.78
N LYS A 91 -3.55 -25.50 14.52
CA LYS A 91 -3.93 -25.22 15.93
C LYS A 91 -2.71 -25.12 16.85
N SER A 92 -1.65 -25.85 16.54
CA SER A 92 -0.40 -25.82 17.28
C SER A 92 0.43 -24.58 16.92
N LEU A 93 0.32 -24.10 15.69
CA LEU A 93 1.02 -22.93 15.17
C LEU A 93 0.35 -21.62 15.55
N LEU A 94 -0.99 -21.53 15.47
CA LEU A 94 -1.73 -20.27 15.50
C LEU A 94 -2.56 -20.06 16.79
N ASN A 95 -2.66 -18.82 17.24
CA ASN A 95 -3.49 -18.39 18.37
C ASN A 95 -4.96 -18.14 17.92
N ALA A 96 -5.80 -17.63 18.82
CA ALA A 96 -7.20 -17.31 18.52
C ALA A 96 -7.36 -16.23 17.41
N ASP A 97 -6.39 -15.32 17.31
CA ASP A 97 -6.34 -14.28 16.27
C ASP A 97 -5.78 -14.82 14.94
N GLY A 98 -5.44 -16.11 14.88
CA GLY A 98 -4.92 -16.77 13.69
C GLY A 98 -3.45 -16.46 13.40
N LEU A 99 -2.66 -16.06 14.40
CA LEU A 99 -1.23 -15.74 14.24
C LEU A 99 -0.30 -16.67 15.05
N PRO A 100 0.93 -16.90 14.57
CA PRO A 100 1.96 -17.59 15.34
C PRO A 100 2.23 -17.00 16.74
N TYR A 101 2.51 -17.87 17.72
CA TYR A 101 2.70 -17.49 19.13
C TYR A 101 3.54 -18.53 19.87
N SER A 102 4.28 -18.08 20.88
CA SER A 102 5.24 -18.93 21.58
C SER A 102 4.52 -19.77 22.62
N ARG A 103 4.97 -21.02 22.75
CA ARG A 103 4.51 -21.94 23.78
C ARG A 103 5.71 -22.68 24.36
N LYS A 104 5.78 -22.73 25.69
CA LYS A 104 6.80 -23.50 26.41
C LYS A 104 6.55 -25.01 26.35
N GLU A 105 5.33 -25.42 26.03
CA GLU A 105 4.92 -26.80 25.98
C GLU A 105 5.09 -27.38 24.58
N ARG A 106 5.54 -28.63 24.51
CA ARG A 106 5.55 -29.40 23.27
C ARG A 106 4.14 -29.87 22.96
N VAL A 107 3.68 -29.63 21.75
CA VAL A 107 2.33 -30.00 21.33
C VAL A 107 2.43 -31.25 20.45
N PRO A 108 1.75 -32.36 20.79
CA PRO A 108 1.74 -33.55 19.95
C PRO A 108 1.04 -33.27 18.62
N LEU A 109 1.61 -33.78 17.54
CA LEU A 109 1.04 -33.71 16.20
C LEU A 109 0.34 -35.02 15.87
N GLU A 110 -0.89 -34.90 15.39
CA GLU A 110 -1.71 -36.03 14.97
C GLU A 110 -1.75 -36.09 13.44
N SER A 111 -1.42 -37.25 12.85
CA SER A 111 -1.52 -37.47 11.40
C SER A 111 -1.69 -38.95 11.08
N TYR A 112 -2.53 -39.24 10.06
CA TYR A 112 -2.68 -40.59 9.52
C TYR A 112 -1.36 -41.15 8.98
N MET A 113 -0.44 -40.28 8.54
CA MET A 113 0.88 -40.69 8.06
C MET A 113 1.73 -41.32 9.17
N PHE A 114 1.61 -40.84 10.41
CA PHE A 114 2.34 -41.41 11.55
C PHE A 114 1.83 -42.82 11.87
N ASN A 115 0.52 -43.03 11.80
CA ASN A 115 -0.10 -44.35 11.96
C ASN A 115 0.34 -45.31 10.84
N HIS A 116 0.43 -44.83 9.59
CA HIS A 116 0.91 -45.65 8.47
C HIS A 116 2.38 -46.06 8.63
N LEU A 117 3.23 -45.14 9.08
CA LEU A 117 4.63 -45.44 9.38
C LEU A 117 4.79 -46.49 10.47
N GLN A 118 3.92 -46.51 11.49
CA GLN A 118 3.93 -47.51 12.56
C GLN A 118 3.37 -48.87 12.09
N HIS A 119 2.40 -48.89 11.18
CA HIS A 119 1.72 -50.12 10.73
C HIS A 119 2.67 -51.17 10.13
N ASN A 120 3.77 -50.73 9.52
CA ASN A 120 4.77 -51.61 8.91
C ASN A 120 5.73 -52.26 9.93
N TRP A 121 5.65 -51.93 11.22
CA TRP A 121 6.65 -52.25 12.25
C TRP A 121 6.15 -53.18 13.37
N GLU A 122 4.92 -53.71 13.25
CA GLU A 122 4.23 -54.58 14.22
C GLU A 122 3.87 -53.91 15.56
N GLU A 123 3.11 -54.60 16.43
CA GLU A 123 2.47 -54.12 17.68
C GLU A 123 3.39 -53.49 18.75
N PHE A 124 4.72 -53.50 18.53
CA PHE A 124 5.75 -53.09 19.51
C PHE A 124 6.50 -51.81 19.14
N ALA A 125 6.05 -51.09 18.11
CA ALA A 125 6.62 -49.80 17.70
C ALA A 125 5.72 -48.63 18.11
N THR A 126 6.31 -47.58 18.66
CA THR A 126 5.62 -46.29 18.91
C THR A 126 6.40 -45.15 18.28
N LEU A 127 5.69 -44.17 17.73
CA LEU A 127 6.24 -42.93 17.18
C LEU A 127 5.44 -41.76 17.75
N LYS A 128 6.13 -40.83 18.39
CA LYS A 128 5.59 -39.58 18.91
C LYS A 128 6.25 -38.43 18.18
N VAL A 129 5.45 -37.56 17.58
CA VAL A 129 5.95 -36.34 16.93
C VAL A 129 5.34 -35.13 17.61
N GLU A 130 6.18 -34.16 17.96
CA GLU A 130 5.76 -32.95 18.68
C GLU A 130 6.35 -31.70 18.01
N MET A 131 5.63 -30.59 18.14
CA MET A 131 6.09 -29.26 17.70
C MET A 131 6.25 -28.32 18.88
N GLU A 132 7.25 -27.46 18.80
CA GLU A 132 7.55 -26.44 19.80
C GLU A 132 7.95 -25.12 19.12
N LEU A 133 7.40 -24.00 19.59
CA LEU A 133 7.70 -22.65 19.10
C LEU A 133 8.38 -21.82 20.20
N ARG A 134 9.67 -21.56 20.05
CA ARG A 134 10.48 -20.79 21.01
C ARG A 134 10.87 -19.41 20.46
N ASP A 135 11.38 -18.58 21.36
CA ASP A 135 12.14 -17.36 21.07
C ASP A 135 11.47 -16.44 20.05
N ILE A 136 10.26 -15.97 20.37
CA ILE A 136 9.56 -14.96 19.56
C ILE A 136 10.14 -13.59 19.85
N GLU A 137 11.04 -13.14 18.98
CA GLU A 137 11.69 -11.84 19.07
C GLU A 137 11.11 -10.89 18.01
N PRO A 138 10.67 -9.68 18.38
CA PRO A 138 10.22 -8.68 17.41
C PRO A 138 11.28 -8.40 16.34
N LEU A 139 10.86 -8.32 15.08
CA LEU A 139 11.78 -8.07 13.95
C LEU A 139 12.41 -6.67 14.00
N VAL A 140 11.69 -5.72 14.56
CA VAL A 140 12.13 -4.33 14.70
C VAL A 140 11.84 -3.90 16.13
N ALA A 141 12.88 -3.45 16.83
CA ALA A 141 12.72 -2.85 18.14
C ALA A 141 11.91 -1.55 18.03
N PRO A 142 11.03 -1.23 19.00
CA PRO A 142 10.35 0.05 19.04
C PRO A 142 11.39 1.19 19.02
N SER A 143 11.27 2.08 18.03
CA SER A 143 12.09 3.27 17.97
C SER A 143 11.55 4.31 18.96
N PRO A 144 12.41 4.97 19.75
CA PRO A 144 11.99 6.14 20.53
C PRO A 144 11.76 7.38 19.65
N PHE A 145 12.16 7.33 18.38
CA PHE A 145 12.04 8.43 17.43
C PHE A 145 10.71 8.38 16.68
N ALA A 146 10.21 9.55 16.32
CA ALA A 146 9.02 9.72 15.51
C ALA A 146 9.16 9.02 14.14
N GLY A 147 8.14 8.26 13.74
CA GLY A 147 8.11 7.49 12.50
C GLY A 147 7.01 6.43 12.50
N PRO A 148 7.11 5.44 11.59
CA PRO A 148 6.24 4.27 11.60
C PRO A 148 6.42 3.47 12.89
N ILE A 149 5.31 3.02 13.47
CA ILE A 149 5.31 2.19 14.66
C ILE A 149 5.37 0.73 14.20
N PRO A 150 6.46 -0.02 14.49
CA PRO A 150 6.55 -1.42 14.13
C PRO A 150 5.47 -2.24 14.83
N ASP A 151 4.94 -3.22 14.13
CA ASP A 151 3.96 -4.11 14.74
C ASP A 151 4.67 -5.19 15.56
N PRO A 152 4.38 -5.33 16.87
CA PRO A 152 5.06 -6.30 17.72
C PRO A 152 4.82 -7.75 17.31
N ARG A 153 3.84 -8.02 16.43
CA ARG A 153 3.56 -9.35 15.88
C ARG A 153 4.54 -9.73 14.78
N GLU A 154 5.19 -8.77 14.14
CA GLU A 154 6.26 -9.07 13.19
C GLU A 154 7.48 -9.59 13.95
N ALA A 155 7.80 -10.87 13.81
CA ALA A 155 8.73 -11.55 14.69
C ALA A 155 9.55 -12.65 14.02
N ARG A 156 10.73 -12.90 14.58
CA ARG A 156 11.50 -14.13 14.38
C ARG A 156 10.94 -15.22 15.28
N ILE A 157 10.85 -16.44 14.76
CA ILE A 157 10.23 -17.58 15.45
C ILE A 157 11.16 -18.78 15.28
N LEU A 158 11.48 -19.43 16.39
CA LEU A 158 12.25 -20.66 16.39
C LEU A 158 11.29 -21.86 16.38
N VAL A 159 11.26 -22.61 15.29
CA VAL A 159 10.42 -23.81 15.12
C VAL A 159 11.26 -25.05 15.39
N LEU A 160 10.83 -25.87 16.36
CA LEU A 160 11.40 -27.19 16.59
C LEU A 160 10.37 -28.28 16.33
N LEU A 161 10.76 -29.28 15.55
CA LEU A 161 10.04 -30.53 15.39
C LEU A 161 10.82 -31.62 16.13
N HIS A 162 10.15 -32.34 17.02
CA HIS A 162 10.72 -33.45 17.80
C HIS A 162 10.06 -34.75 17.38
N ALA A 163 10.85 -35.77 17.08
CA ALA A 163 10.37 -37.12 16.83
C ALA A 163 11.05 -38.08 17.79
N GLU A 164 10.25 -38.86 18.53
CA GLU A 164 10.70 -39.92 19.41
C GLU A 164 10.07 -41.23 18.96
N ALA A 165 10.90 -42.22 18.66
CA ALA A 165 10.45 -43.54 18.25
C ALA A 165 11.02 -44.61 19.19
N VAL A 166 10.20 -45.62 19.48
CA VAL A 166 10.57 -46.76 20.32
C VAL A 166 10.24 -48.05 19.58
N VAL A 167 11.24 -48.91 19.36
CA VAL A 167 11.07 -50.25 18.77
C VAL A 167 11.70 -51.28 19.71
N ASN A 168 10.89 -52.20 20.23
CA ASN A 168 11.35 -53.25 21.15
C ASN A 168 12.18 -52.72 22.34
N GLY A 169 11.83 -51.53 22.85
CA GLY A 169 12.49 -50.87 23.99
C GLY A 169 13.76 -50.07 23.65
N ALA A 170 14.27 -50.11 22.41
CA ALA A 170 15.29 -49.17 21.95
C ALA A 170 14.62 -47.83 21.60
N VAL A 171 15.23 -46.70 21.99
CA VAL A 171 14.67 -45.36 21.82
C VAL A 171 15.59 -44.51 20.95
N ALA A 172 15.04 -43.85 19.94
CA ALA A 172 15.74 -42.83 19.17
C ALA A 172 15.00 -41.49 19.24
N ARG A 173 15.75 -40.41 19.46
CA ARG A 173 15.23 -39.04 19.55
C ARG A 173 15.90 -38.15 18.53
N ILE A 174 15.09 -37.51 17.71
CA ILE A 174 15.56 -36.64 16.63
C ILE A 174 14.83 -35.32 16.72
N CYS A 175 15.57 -34.23 16.51
CA CYS A 175 15.03 -32.89 16.54
C CYS A 175 15.46 -32.13 15.28
N ARG A 176 14.53 -31.44 14.62
CA ARG A 176 14.83 -30.51 13.53
C ARG A 176 14.50 -29.09 13.96
N TYR A 177 15.44 -28.19 13.71
CA TYR A 177 15.36 -26.77 14.02
C TYR A 177 15.27 -25.94 12.74
N ARG A 178 14.38 -24.93 12.74
CA ARG A 178 14.30 -23.87 11.73
C ARG A 178 14.02 -22.50 12.33
N GLU A 179 14.62 -21.47 11.74
CA GLU A 179 14.22 -20.07 11.96
C GLU A 179 13.15 -19.70 10.93
N ALA A 180 12.06 -19.13 11.39
CA ALA A 180 11.00 -18.55 10.56
C ALA A 180 10.82 -17.06 10.89
N LYS A 181 10.30 -16.29 9.94
CA LYS A 181 9.94 -14.88 10.12
C LYS A 181 8.47 -14.68 9.81
N LEU A 182 7.73 -14.14 10.75
CA LEU A 182 6.38 -13.63 10.54
C LEU A 182 6.47 -12.15 10.17
N VAL A 183 6.05 -11.82 8.96
CA VAL A 183 6.24 -10.50 8.34
C VAL A 183 4.92 -10.01 7.76
N ASN A 184 4.62 -8.72 7.91
CA ASN A 184 3.57 -8.07 7.15
C ASN A 184 4.15 -7.49 5.85
N ILE A 185 3.66 -7.95 4.70
CA ILE A 185 4.21 -7.55 3.38
C ILE A 185 3.75 -6.17 2.91
N LEU A 186 2.86 -5.48 3.65
CA LEU A 186 2.42 -4.15 3.29
C LEU A 186 3.50 -3.08 3.58
N PRO A 187 3.55 -2.00 2.79
CA PRO A 187 4.57 -0.96 2.89
C PRO A 187 4.34 0.04 4.04
N SER A 188 3.96 -0.46 5.22
CA SER A 188 3.65 0.38 6.37
C SER A 188 2.62 1.46 6.00
N ILE A 189 2.69 2.65 6.59
CA ILE A 189 1.73 3.75 6.39
C ILE A 189 1.62 4.26 4.96
N LEU A 190 2.62 4.00 4.12
CA LEU A 190 2.59 4.36 2.70
C LEU A 190 1.46 3.66 1.95
N GLY A 191 1.05 2.48 2.44
CA GLY A 191 -0.08 1.72 1.90
C GLY A 191 -1.40 2.50 1.85
N LYS A 192 -1.56 3.51 2.71
CA LYS A 192 -2.75 4.37 2.72
C LYS A 192 -2.79 5.40 1.60
N PHE A 193 -1.62 5.76 1.05
CA PHE A 193 -1.50 6.85 0.10
C PHE A 193 -1.42 6.29 -1.31
N VAL A 194 -2.41 6.62 -2.15
CA VAL A 194 -2.31 6.30 -3.59
C VAL A 194 -1.10 6.99 -4.20
N ILE A 195 -0.84 8.23 -3.78
CA ILE A 195 0.36 8.98 -4.13
C ILE A 195 0.92 9.68 -2.90
N TYR A 196 2.23 9.55 -2.68
CA TYR A 196 2.97 10.15 -1.59
C TYR A 196 4.24 10.80 -2.15
N LEU A 197 4.26 12.13 -2.21
CA LEU A 197 5.42 12.90 -2.66
C LEU A 197 5.90 13.79 -1.51
N ARG A 198 7.16 13.65 -1.11
CA ARG A 198 7.71 14.47 -0.03
C ARG A 198 7.97 15.91 -0.47
N GLN A 199 8.25 16.13 -1.76
CA GLN A 199 8.65 17.40 -2.34
C GLN A 199 8.12 17.55 -3.77
N GLN A 200 8.02 18.79 -4.24
CA GLN A 200 7.55 19.14 -5.59
C GLN A 200 8.55 18.79 -6.70
N GLY A 201 9.84 18.75 -6.36
CA GLY A 201 10.92 18.58 -7.33
C GLY A 201 11.15 19.79 -8.24
N PRO A 202 12.13 19.72 -9.16
CA PRO A 202 12.58 20.86 -9.97
C PRO A 202 11.68 21.18 -11.17
N SER A 203 10.80 20.27 -11.57
CA SER A 203 9.90 20.48 -12.71
C SER A 203 8.64 21.21 -12.23
N SER A 204 8.26 22.32 -12.88
CA SER A 204 6.99 22.96 -12.56
C SER A 204 5.81 21.99 -12.78
N ASN A 205 5.04 21.76 -11.72
CA ASN A 205 3.77 21.02 -11.78
C ASN A 205 2.79 21.62 -12.79
N ASN A 206 2.94 22.92 -13.07
CA ASN A 206 2.05 23.75 -13.88
C ASN A 206 2.79 24.21 -15.13
N SER A 207 3.17 23.28 -16.00
CA SER A 207 3.87 23.58 -17.26
C SER A 207 3.08 23.11 -18.49
N PHE A 208 1.80 22.81 -18.33
CA PHE A 208 0.99 22.10 -19.31
C PHE A 208 0.17 23.08 -20.14
N ASP A 209 0.47 23.18 -21.44
CA ASP A 209 -0.33 23.91 -22.43
C ASP A 209 -1.52 23.04 -22.84
N ASP A 210 -2.69 23.35 -22.27
CA ASP A 210 -3.97 22.68 -22.46
C ASP A 210 -4.87 23.53 -23.34
N ARG A 211 -5.59 22.96 -24.31
CA ARG A 211 -6.39 23.71 -25.29
C ARG A 211 -7.78 23.14 -25.50
N PHE A 212 -8.75 24.00 -25.79
CA PHE A 212 -10.15 23.60 -25.99
C PHE A 212 -10.46 23.06 -27.41
N ALA A 213 -9.49 23.12 -28.32
CA ALA A 213 -9.71 22.98 -29.77
C ALA A 213 -10.06 21.56 -30.26
N GLY A 214 -10.09 20.55 -29.40
CA GLY A 214 -10.58 19.19 -29.71
C GLY A 214 -9.80 18.08 -29.02
N PRO A 215 -10.40 16.88 -28.84
CA PRO A 215 -9.73 15.73 -28.26
C PRO A 215 -8.45 15.45 -29.08
N ASP A 216 -7.34 15.17 -28.40
CA ASP A 216 -6.02 14.87 -29.00
C ASP A 216 -5.13 16.07 -29.37
N MET A 217 -5.55 17.31 -29.07
CA MET A 217 -4.70 18.51 -29.18
C MET A 217 -3.80 18.74 -27.95
N LEU A 218 -3.76 17.79 -27.01
CA LEU A 218 -2.89 17.84 -25.84
C LEU A 218 -1.42 17.74 -26.26
N LYS A 219 -0.58 18.69 -25.85
CA LYS A 219 0.87 18.63 -26.15
C LYS A 219 1.66 17.68 -25.25
N ASP A 220 1.05 17.28 -24.13
CA ASP A 220 1.60 16.38 -23.12
C ASP A 220 0.41 15.66 -22.45
N THR A 221 0.62 14.54 -21.74
CA THR A 221 -0.46 13.83 -21.02
C THR A 221 -0.26 13.94 -19.51
N PRO A 222 -1.27 14.39 -18.73
CA PRO A 222 -1.17 14.41 -17.28
C PRO A 222 -1.24 13.00 -16.70
N LEU A 223 -0.69 12.81 -15.49
CA LEU A 223 -0.94 11.64 -14.67
C LEU A 223 -2.32 11.75 -14.03
N MET A 224 -3.21 10.82 -14.34
CA MET A 224 -4.52 10.67 -13.71
C MET A 224 -4.40 9.82 -12.44
N VAL A 225 -4.74 10.38 -11.28
CA VAL A 225 -4.71 9.67 -10.00
C VAL A 225 -6.13 9.28 -9.60
N PHE A 226 -6.44 7.99 -9.64
CA PHE A 226 -7.72 7.43 -9.22
C PHE A 226 -7.63 6.86 -7.81
N SER A 227 -8.17 7.57 -6.84
CA SER A 227 -8.01 7.27 -5.41
C SER A 227 -8.86 6.08 -4.91
N GLY A 228 -9.72 5.52 -5.77
CA GLY A 228 -10.59 4.40 -5.42
C GLY A 228 -11.95 4.47 -6.09
N LYS A 229 -13.02 4.46 -5.29
CA LYS A 229 -14.40 4.43 -5.79
C LYS A 229 -14.77 5.76 -6.44
N SER A 230 -15.39 5.67 -7.61
CA SER A 230 -15.93 6.84 -8.29
C SER A 230 -17.13 7.37 -7.51
N SER A 231 -17.19 8.67 -7.26
CA SER A 231 -18.42 9.34 -6.85
C SER A 231 -19.02 9.95 -8.10
N GLY A 232 -20.20 9.53 -8.57
CA GLY A 232 -20.86 10.27 -9.66
C GLY A 232 -20.83 11.78 -9.35
N LEU A 233 -20.57 12.65 -10.35
CA LEU A 233 -20.50 14.12 -10.20
C LEU A 233 -21.72 14.75 -9.49
N SER A 234 -22.77 13.96 -9.23
CA SER A 234 -24.09 14.38 -8.81
C SER A 234 -24.52 13.96 -7.39
N SER A 235 -23.78 13.20 -6.56
CA SER A 235 -24.11 13.08 -5.11
C SER A 235 -23.37 11.99 -4.31
N LEU A 236 -22.68 12.39 -3.25
CA LEU A 236 -22.43 11.57 -2.05
C LEU A 236 -23.34 12.07 -0.92
N ASN A 237 -24.10 11.19 -0.29
CA ASN A 237 -24.90 11.57 0.89
C ASN A 237 -23.96 12.08 2.02
N PRO A 238 -24.20 13.28 2.59
CA PRO A 238 -23.36 13.80 3.69
C PRO A 238 -23.19 12.83 4.85
N ALA A 239 -24.20 12.01 5.16
CA ALA A 239 -24.15 11.05 6.26
C ALA A 239 -23.12 9.92 6.05
N ALA A 240 -22.79 9.56 4.81
CA ALA A 240 -21.88 8.47 4.47
C ALA A 240 -20.48 8.96 4.03
N ALA A 241 -20.29 10.27 3.96
CA ALA A 241 -19.16 10.85 3.25
C ALA A 241 -17.83 10.76 4.01
N ALA A 242 -17.83 10.83 5.35
CA ALA A 242 -16.60 10.60 6.13
C ALA A 242 -16.03 9.19 5.87
N GLU A 243 -16.86 8.16 5.97
CA GLU A 243 -16.44 6.78 5.69
C GLU A 243 -16.00 6.59 4.23
N PHE A 244 -16.66 7.26 3.29
CA PHE A 244 -16.24 7.25 1.90
C PHE A 244 -14.80 7.77 1.73
N PHE A 245 -14.46 8.93 2.31
CA PHE A 245 -13.11 9.50 2.24
C PHE A 245 -12.08 8.67 3.02
N GLU A 246 -12.48 8.08 4.15
CA GLU A 246 -11.65 7.16 4.93
C GLU A 246 -11.32 5.87 4.18
N LYS A 247 -12.17 5.43 3.24
CA LYS A 247 -11.92 4.22 2.41
C LYS A 247 -11.14 4.50 1.13
N GLN A 248 -10.97 5.76 0.71
CA GLN A 248 -10.13 6.09 -0.45
C GLN A 248 -8.64 5.99 -0.10
N GLY A 249 -7.81 5.80 -1.11
CA GLY A 249 -6.38 6.06 -1.03
C GLY A 249 -6.12 7.56 -0.97
N TRP A 250 -5.37 8.01 0.04
CA TRP A 250 -5.11 9.43 0.26
C TRP A 250 -3.97 9.95 -0.62
N VAL A 251 -3.88 11.27 -0.72
CA VAL A 251 -2.84 11.94 -1.48
C VAL A 251 -2.00 12.76 -0.52
N PHE A 252 -0.71 12.48 -0.41
CA PHE A 252 0.23 13.31 0.34
C PHE A 252 1.13 14.08 -0.62
N LEU A 253 1.10 15.42 -0.52
CA LEU A 253 1.95 16.33 -1.27
C LEU A 253 2.67 17.27 -0.30
N GLY A 254 3.90 16.90 0.03
CA GLY A 254 4.76 17.59 0.99
C GLY A 254 5.64 18.66 0.37
N GLY A 255 6.38 19.37 1.23
CA GLY A 255 7.27 20.47 0.87
C GLY A 255 6.87 21.78 1.53
N ASP A 256 7.80 22.75 1.55
CA ASP A 256 7.57 24.02 2.25
C ASP A 256 6.63 24.94 1.47
N ALA A 257 6.75 24.92 0.14
CA ALA A 257 5.92 25.70 -0.77
C ALA A 257 4.56 25.02 -1.02
N PRO A 258 3.46 25.78 -1.14
CA PRO A 258 2.17 25.22 -1.53
C PRO A 258 2.21 24.58 -2.92
N TRP A 259 1.62 23.40 -3.03
CA TRP A 259 1.32 22.79 -4.32
C TRP A 259 0.15 23.52 -4.96
N VAL A 260 0.42 24.18 -6.08
CA VAL A 260 -0.62 24.82 -6.89
C VAL A 260 -1.04 23.85 -7.98
N ILE A 261 -2.30 23.45 -8.02
CA ILE A 261 -2.88 22.52 -8.99
C ILE A 261 -3.91 23.25 -9.87
N GLY A 262 -3.54 23.61 -11.09
CA GLY A 262 -4.46 24.22 -12.05
C GLY A 262 -5.47 23.23 -12.61
N SER A 263 -6.72 23.67 -12.75
CA SER A 263 -7.78 22.88 -13.38
C SER A 263 -7.86 23.20 -14.87
N GLY A 264 -7.78 22.17 -15.71
CA GLY A 264 -7.80 22.33 -17.17
C GLY A 264 -8.80 21.41 -17.87
N PRO A 265 -9.14 21.75 -19.13
CA PRO A 265 -10.13 21.03 -19.92
C PRO A 265 -9.64 19.69 -20.47
N GLY A 266 -8.35 19.37 -20.33
CA GLY A 266 -7.78 18.09 -20.77
C GLY A 266 -7.86 17.89 -22.28
N GLY A 267 -7.65 18.95 -23.06
CA GLY A 267 -7.76 18.92 -24.52
C GLY A 267 -9.20 18.79 -24.99
N GLY A 268 -10.19 19.18 -24.18
CA GLY A 268 -11.59 18.83 -24.43
C GLY A 268 -11.92 17.34 -24.25
N ASN A 269 -10.96 16.51 -23.83
CA ASN A 269 -11.18 15.10 -23.54
C ASN A 269 -11.54 14.91 -22.05
N ALA A 270 -12.75 14.43 -21.79
CA ALA A 270 -13.25 14.21 -20.43
C ALA A 270 -12.47 13.16 -19.62
N ASN A 271 -11.64 12.32 -20.27
CA ASN A 271 -10.74 11.39 -19.59
C ASN A 271 -9.51 12.08 -18.98
N TYR A 272 -9.16 13.29 -19.42
CA TYR A 272 -8.02 14.07 -18.93
C TYR A 272 -8.43 15.39 -18.25
N ALA A 273 -9.68 15.81 -18.42
CA ALA A 273 -10.25 16.99 -17.79
C ALA A 273 -10.31 16.83 -16.26
N SER A 274 -10.15 17.95 -15.54
CA SER A 274 -10.28 17.99 -14.08
C SER A 274 -11.61 17.40 -13.61
N ALA A 275 -11.54 16.51 -12.61
CA ALA A 275 -12.69 15.73 -12.15
C ALA A 275 -13.76 16.54 -11.41
N LEU A 276 -13.37 17.61 -10.70
CA LEU A 276 -14.23 18.26 -9.70
C LEU A 276 -14.52 19.73 -10.03
N GLN A 277 -14.19 20.18 -11.24
CA GLN A 277 -14.59 21.49 -11.73
C GLN A 277 -15.95 21.42 -12.45
N LYS A 278 -17.00 21.97 -11.81
CA LYS A 278 -18.27 22.25 -12.48
C LYS A 278 -18.17 23.60 -13.17
N ASN A 279 -18.61 23.68 -14.43
CA ASN A 279 -18.55 24.89 -15.26
C ASN A 279 -19.97 25.40 -15.58
N ASP A 280 -20.90 25.22 -14.65
CA ASP A 280 -22.28 25.61 -14.85
C ASP A 280 -22.41 27.12 -14.60
N LEU A 281 -23.04 27.82 -15.54
CA LEU A 281 -23.36 29.24 -15.40
C LEU A 281 -24.53 29.42 -14.42
N GLN A 282 -24.31 30.25 -13.40
CA GLN A 282 -25.33 30.62 -12.43
C GLN A 282 -25.73 32.07 -12.58
N THR A 283 -26.98 32.39 -12.23
CA THR A 283 -27.54 33.74 -12.32
C THR A 283 -28.20 34.16 -11.01
N PHE A 284 -28.04 35.42 -10.63
CA PHE A 284 -28.54 35.99 -9.39
C PHE A 284 -29.33 37.27 -9.68
N ALA A 285 -30.42 37.47 -8.93
CA ALA A 285 -31.13 38.74 -8.97
C ALA A 285 -30.21 39.89 -8.50
N ILE A 286 -30.41 41.06 -9.07
CA ILE A 286 -29.75 42.29 -8.64
C ILE A 286 -30.65 42.92 -7.59
N GLU A 287 -30.14 43.05 -6.36
CA GLU A 287 -30.88 43.57 -5.23
C GLU A 287 -30.44 45.01 -4.89
N PRO A 288 -31.29 45.83 -4.27
CA PRO A 288 -30.88 47.12 -3.75
C PRO A 288 -29.67 46.97 -2.79
N PRO A 289 -28.73 47.93 -2.77
CA PRO A 289 -28.81 49.26 -3.37
C PRO A 289 -28.13 49.36 -4.76
N ASP A 290 -27.93 48.27 -5.49
CA ASP A 290 -27.33 48.34 -6.84
C ASP A 290 -28.34 49.01 -7.80
N GLU A 291 -27.93 50.01 -8.58
CA GLU A 291 -28.86 50.79 -9.45
C GLU A 291 -29.58 49.90 -10.47
N PHE A 292 -28.92 48.85 -10.97
CA PHE A 292 -29.51 47.90 -11.90
C PHE A 292 -30.58 47.00 -11.27
N SER A 293 -30.82 47.08 -9.95
CA SER A 293 -31.91 46.33 -9.30
C SER A 293 -33.31 46.69 -9.84
N SER A 294 -33.48 47.89 -10.40
CA SER A 294 -34.75 48.28 -11.06
C SER A 294 -34.93 47.68 -12.45
N LEU A 295 -33.91 47.03 -13.02
CA LEU A 295 -33.91 46.47 -14.36
C LEU A 295 -34.17 44.95 -14.31
N ASN A 296 -35.44 44.56 -14.42
CA ASN A 296 -35.89 43.16 -14.35
C ASN A 296 -35.34 42.23 -15.46
N TYR A 297 -34.65 42.79 -16.46
CA TYR A 297 -34.02 42.05 -17.55
C TYR A 297 -32.52 41.80 -17.33
N LEU A 298 -31.95 42.27 -16.22
CA LEU A 298 -30.57 42.05 -15.86
C LEU A 298 -30.47 41.12 -14.64
N ALA A 299 -29.44 40.28 -14.66
CA ALA A 299 -29.05 39.43 -13.55
C ALA A 299 -27.53 39.43 -13.45
N TYR A 300 -26.99 39.34 -12.24
CA TYR A 300 -25.59 38.97 -12.10
C TYR A 300 -25.40 37.53 -12.53
N TYR A 301 -24.24 37.19 -13.08
CA TYR A 301 -23.86 35.81 -13.32
C TYR A 301 -22.48 35.51 -12.77
N SER A 302 -22.27 34.24 -12.46
CA SER A 302 -20.98 33.69 -12.08
C SER A 302 -20.79 32.33 -12.72
N GLN A 303 -19.61 32.07 -13.28
CA GLN A 303 -19.28 30.83 -13.96
C GLN A 303 -17.80 30.45 -13.71
N PRO A 304 -17.52 29.29 -13.07
CA PRO A 304 -16.15 28.80 -12.89
C PRO A 304 -15.59 28.20 -14.18
N GLU A 305 -14.54 28.79 -14.73
CA GLU A 305 -13.91 28.38 -16.00
C GLU A 305 -12.53 27.72 -15.79
N TYR A 306 -12.18 26.79 -16.69
CA TYR A 306 -10.88 26.11 -16.69
C TYR A 306 -9.76 27.08 -17.04
N LEU A 307 -8.61 27.00 -16.36
CA LEU A 307 -7.45 27.80 -16.73
C LEU A 307 -6.84 27.25 -18.03
N SER A 308 -7.03 27.98 -19.14
CA SER A 308 -6.43 27.67 -20.44
C SER A 308 -6.01 28.93 -21.19
N PRO A 309 -5.10 28.84 -22.18
CA PRO A 309 -4.72 29.96 -23.04
C PRO A 309 -5.90 30.57 -23.81
N GLU A 310 -7.00 29.85 -24.05
CA GLU A 310 -8.19 30.40 -24.71
C GLU A 310 -8.99 31.34 -23.81
N LEU A 311 -8.96 31.18 -22.48
CA LEU A 311 -9.41 32.24 -21.57
C LEU A 311 -8.58 33.52 -21.73
N LYS A 312 -7.37 33.38 -22.29
CA LYS A 312 -6.51 34.49 -22.71
C LYS A 312 -6.73 34.90 -24.19
N SER A 313 -7.87 34.57 -24.80
CA SER A 313 -8.27 35.13 -26.12
C SER A 313 -8.80 36.57 -25.97
N LEU A 314 -8.78 37.36 -27.04
CA LEU A 314 -8.98 38.84 -27.06
C LEU A 314 -10.12 39.40 -26.17
N SER A 315 -11.21 38.64 -25.97
CA SER A 315 -12.37 39.08 -25.17
C SER A 315 -12.19 38.85 -23.66
N TYR A 316 -11.73 37.67 -23.23
CA TYR A 316 -11.57 37.31 -21.81
C TYR A 316 -10.21 37.75 -21.24
N ASN A 317 -9.19 37.91 -22.09
CA ASN A 317 -7.87 38.39 -21.69
C ASN A 317 -7.91 39.76 -21.00
N LYS A 318 -8.80 40.63 -21.48
CA LYS A 318 -9.00 41.96 -20.90
C LYS A 318 -9.58 41.86 -19.50
N VAL A 319 -10.48 40.91 -19.29
CA VAL A 319 -11.22 40.74 -18.03
C VAL A 319 -10.32 40.24 -16.90
N LEU A 320 -9.31 39.43 -17.18
CA LEU A 320 -8.35 38.95 -16.15
C LEU A 320 -6.99 39.67 -16.21
N GLN A 321 -6.92 40.80 -16.92
CA GLN A 321 -5.70 41.56 -17.11
C GLN A 321 -5.18 42.10 -15.76
N GLY A 322 -3.91 41.81 -15.43
CA GLY A 322 -3.28 42.24 -14.17
C GLY A 322 -3.17 41.14 -13.10
N ILE A 323 -3.62 39.92 -13.38
CA ILE A 323 -3.40 38.75 -12.52
C ILE A 323 -2.14 37.98 -13.03
N ASN A 324 -1.18 37.69 -12.13
CA ASN A 324 0.12 37.08 -12.46
C ASN A 324 0.05 35.73 -13.20
N ASP A 325 1.09 35.44 -13.99
CA ASP A 325 1.04 34.73 -15.28
C ASP A 325 1.07 33.19 -15.32
N GLU A 326 1.19 32.46 -14.21
CA GLU A 326 1.35 30.98 -14.26
C GLU A 326 0.02 30.21 -14.16
N LEU A 327 -0.88 30.49 -15.11
CA LEU A 327 -2.19 29.83 -15.21
C LEU A 327 -2.10 28.63 -16.15
N PHE A 328 -1.48 27.55 -15.70
CA PHE A 328 -1.34 26.32 -16.48
C PHE A 328 -2.14 25.17 -15.87
N SER A 329 -2.52 24.23 -16.73
CA SER A 329 -2.94 22.90 -16.30
C SER A 329 -1.84 22.21 -15.51
N SER A 330 -2.24 21.35 -14.58
CA SER A 330 -1.30 20.53 -13.83
C SER A 330 -0.98 19.21 -14.51
N ARG A 331 0.27 18.80 -14.38
CA ARG A 331 0.78 17.49 -14.81
C ARG A 331 0.22 16.33 -13.96
N ILE A 332 -0.30 16.62 -12.77
CA ILE A 332 -0.93 15.66 -11.87
C ILE A 332 -2.40 16.06 -11.67
N ARG A 333 -3.32 15.16 -12.04
CA ARG A 333 -4.76 15.32 -11.83
C ARG A 333 -5.16 14.50 -10.62
N ILE A 334 -5.29 15.19 -9.49
CA ILE A 334 -5.71 14.60 -8.22
C ILE A 334 -7.23 14.38 -8.29
N SER A 335 -7.72 13.26 -7.75
CA SER A 335 -9.15 12.89 -7.74
C SER A 335 -9.73 12.45 -9.09
N GLY A 336 -8.91 11.92 -10.00
CA GLY A 336 -9.36 11.25 -11.23
C GLY A 336 -9.70 12.21 -12.37
N SER A 337 -10.67 11.81 -13.19
CA SER A 337 -11.09 12.54 -14.40
C SER A 337 -12.55 12.97 -14.34
N LYS A 338 -13.00 13.84 -15.24
CA LYS A 338 -14.42 14.21 -15.35
C LYS A 338 -15.35 13.00 -15.54
N ASN A 339 -14.91 11.98 -16.27
CA ASN A 339 -15.68 10.74 -16.48
C ASN A 339 -15.61 9.76 -15.31
N ARG A 340 -14.52 9.79 -14.52
CA ARG A 340 -14.30 8.93 -13.36
C ARG A 340 -13.74 9.76 -12.19
N PRO A 341 -14.57 10.61 -11.57
CA PRO A 341 -14.18 11.41 -10.40
C PRO A 341 -14.01 10.54 -9.15
N THR A 342 -12.87 10.66 -8.47
CA THR A 342 -12.49 9.88 -7.27
C THR A 342 -12.02 10.82 -6.15
N PRO A 343 -12.92 11.63 -5.56
CA PRO A 343 -12.56 12.63 -4.56
C PRO A 343 -11.91 11.95 -3.34
N THR A 344 -10.87 12.56 -2.78
CA THR A 344 -10.02 11.93 -1.76
C THR A 344 -9.51 12.94 -0.74
N ASN A 345 -9.09 12.46 0.43
CA ASN A 345 -8.41 13.31 1.40
C ASN A 345 -7.00 13.67 0.91
N VAL A 346 -6.72 14.97 0.83
CA VAL A 346 -5.42 15.52 0.46
C VAL A 346 -4.71 16.03 1.70
N VAL A 347 -3.48 15.58 1.88
CA VAL A 347 -2.61 15.90 3.01
C VAL A 347 -1.43 16.74 2.52
N GLY A 348 -1.20 17.87 3.20
CA GLY A 348 -0.24 18.90 2.78
C GLY A 348 -0.90 20.24 2.42
N LYS A 349 -0.09 21.19 1.96
CA LYS A 349 -0.53 22.52 1.51
C LYS A 349 -0.84 22.47 0.02
N VAL A 350 -2.06 22.05 -0.33
CA VAL A 350 -2.47 21.90 -1.74
C VAL A 350 -3.62 22.86 -2.05
N ILE A 351 -3.41 23.69 -3.05
CA ILE A 351 -4.34 24.72 -3.51
C ILE A 351 -4.65 24.42 -4.98
N ALA A 352 -5.92 24.46 -5.36
CA ALA A 352 -6.28 24.48 -6.77
C ALA A 352 -6.55 25.89 -7.27
N LYS A 353 -6.24 26.13 -8.54
CA LYS A 353 -6.57 27.39 -9.23
C LYS A 353 -7.62 27.18 -10.30
N SER A 354 -8.58 28.10 -10.36
CA SER A 354 -9.58 28.20 -11.42
C SER A 354 -9.89 29.68 -11.71
N ALA A 355 -10.42 29.97 -12.90
CA ALA A 355 -10.95 31.29 -13.18
C ALA A 355 -12.40 31.35 -12.73
N LEU A 356 -12.80 32.44 -12.09
CA LEU A 356 -14.19 32.76 -11.86
C LEU A 356 -14.57 33.95 -12.73
N ILE A 357 -15.39 33.69 -13.75
CA ILE A 357 -15.89 34.74 -14.64
C ILE A 357 -17.22 35.23 -14.09
N GLN A 358 -17.31 36.53 -13.82
CA GLN A 358 -18.50 37.16 -13.25
C GLN A 358 -18.87 38.40 -14.04
N GLY A 359 -20.15 38.75 -14.02
CA GLY A 359 -20.61 39.97 -14.69
C GLY A 359 -22.13 40.06 -14.79
N LEU A 360 -22.61 40.70 -15.85
CA LEU A 360 -24.05 40.82 -16.15
C LEU A 360 -24.49 39.88 -17.24
N LYS A 361 -25.68 39.30 -17.03
CA LYS A 361 -26.44 38.59 -18.04
C LYS A 361 -27.71 39.38 -18.32
N ASN A 362 -27.97 39.64 -19.59
CA ASN A 362 -29.29 40.08 -20.02
C ASN A 362 -30.18 38.83 -20.20
N THR A 363 -31.22 38.72 -19.37
CA THR A 363 -32.10 37.55 -19.33
C THR A 363 -33.02 37.44 -20.54
N HIS A 364 -33.25 38.52 -21.28
CA HIS A 364 -34.12 38.55 -22.45
C HIS A 364 -33.42 38.04 -23.71
N ASN A 365 -32.17 38.44 -23.93
CA ASN A 365 -31.42 38.07 -25.16
C ASN A 365 -30.26 37.09 -24.90
N GLY A 366 -30.01 36.73 -23.64
CA GLY A 366 -28.97 35.78 -23.25
C GLY A 366 -27.54 36.30 -23.39
N ARG A 367 -27.32 37.59 -23.67
CA ARG A 367 -25.97 38.16 -23.78
C ARG A 367 -25.31 38.33 -22.42
N PHE A 368 -23.99 38.18 -22.40
CA PHE A 368 -23.15 38.31 -21.21
C PHE A 368 -22.16 39.46 -21.34
N ALA A 369 -21.89 40.13 -20.23
CA ALA A 369 -20.90 41.20 -20.10
C ALA A 369 -20.04 40.93 -18.86
N PRO A 370 -18.85 40.30 -19.01
CA PRO A 370 -17.96 40.02 -17.90
C PRO A 370 -17.36 41.30 -17.31
N TYR A 371 -17.19 41.33 -16.00
CA TYR A 371 -16.57 42.43 -15.26
C TYR A 371 -15.07 42.18 -15.09
N PRO A 372 -14.22 43.14 -15.47
CA PRO A 372 -12.78 42.98 -15.37
C PRO A 372 -12.29 42.93 -13.93
N PHE A 373 -11.16 42.26 -13.69
CA PHE A 373 -10.42 42.41 -12.46
C PHE A 373 -9.86 43.83 -12.39
N LEU A 374 -10.10 44.52 -11.28
CA LEU A 374 -9.60 45.87 -11.05
C LEU A 374 -9.01 46.00 -9.65
N GLN A 375 -7.94 46.77 -9.55
CA GLN A 375 -7.51 47.36 -8.27
C GLN A 375 -8.40 48.56 -7.94
N GLU A 376 -8.48 48.92 -6.67
CA GLU A 376 -9.33 50.03 -6.20
C GLU A 376 -9.03 51.36 -6.91
N SER A 377 -7.76 51.64 -7.18
CA SER A 377 -7.34 52.83 -7.94
C SER A 377 -7.81 52.83 -9.41
N GLN A 378 -8.07 51.66 -9.99
CA GLN A 378 -8.52 51.51 -11.38
C GLN A 378 -10.05 51.57 -11.48
N PHE A 379 -10.76 51.16 -10.43
CA PHE A 379 -12.21 51.21 -10.35
C PHE A 379 -12.74 52.64 -10.58
N HIS A 380 -12.10 53.64 -9.98
CA HIS A 380 -12.47 55.05 -10.15
C HIS A 380 -11.88 55.73 -11.41
N GLY A 381 -11.04 55.03 -12.18
CA GLY A 381 -10.28 55.61 -13.29
C GLY A 381 -11.03 55.64 -14.63
N HIS A 382 -12.28 55.16 -14.68
CA HIS A 382 -13.15 55.01 -15.85
C HIS A 382 -12.53 54.31 -17.09
N SER A 383 -11.32 53.75 -16.98
CA SER A 383 -10.56 53.10 -18.06
C SER A 383 -10.50 51.59 -17.84
N TRP A 384 -11.67 50.99 -17.68
CA TRP A 384 -11.81 49.58 -17.35
C TRP A 384 -11.46 48.68 -18.55
N PRO A 385 -10.67 47.61 -18.37
CA PRO A 385 -10.31 46.70 -19.45
C PRO A 385 -11.53 46.10 -20.16
N GLY A 386 -11.58 46.24 -21.49
CA GLY A 386 -12.65 45.65 -22.31
C GLY A 386 -13.97 46.42 -22.31
N MET A 387 -14.02 47.61 -21.72
CA MET A 387 -15.21 48.48 -21.68
C MET A 387 -14.90 49.87 -22.25
N SER A 388 -15.93 50.60 -22.71
CA SER A 388 -15.81 52.03 -23.01
C SER A 388 -15.86 52.85 -21.71
N SER A 389 -15.41 54.11 -21.75
CA SER A 389 -15.44 54.98 -20.58
C SER A 389 -16.86 55.22 -20.07
N GLU A 390 -17.84 55.34 -20.97
CA GLU A 390 -19.26 55.50 -20.60
C GLU A 390 -19.79 54.26 -19.90
N ALA A 391 -19.48 53.07 -20.42
CA ALA A 391 -19.86 51.81 -19.78
C ALA A 391 -19.20 51.66 -18.40
N ALA A 392 -17.94 52.06 -18.25
CA ALA A 392 -17.25 52.04 -16.96
C ALA A 392 -17.89 53.00 -15.93
N MET A 393 -18.29 54.21 -16.35
CA MET A 393 -19.02 55.15 -15.50
C MET A 393 -20.38 54.59 -15.04
N THR A 394 -21.20 54.06 -15.96
CA THR A 394 -22.49 53.44 -15.58
C THR A 394 -22.28 52.25 -14.64
N MET A 395 -21.21 51.49 -14.84
CA MET A 395 -20.86 50.39 -13.95
C MET A 395 -20.44 50.85 -12.55
N GLU A 396 -19.64 51.90 -12.44
CA GLU A 396 -19.27 52.50 -11.16
C GLU A 396 -20.50 53.06 -10.43
N GLU A 397 -21.37 53.77 -11.14
CA GLU A 397 -22.66 54.29 -10.65
C GLU A 397 -23.55 53.16 -10.13
N ASN A 398 -23.62 52.03 -10.84
CA ASN A 398 -24.37 50.87 -10.37
C ASN A 398 -23.96 50.42 -8.96
N PHE A 399 -22.68 50.50 -8.63
CA PHE A 399 -22.16 50.16 -7.31
C PHE A 399 -22.07 51.35 -6.35
N ALA A 400 -22.67 52.49 -6.71
CA ALA A 400 -22.62 53.77 -6.00
C ALA A 400 -21.19 54.24 -5.68
N GLY A 401 -20.22 53.96 -6.57
CA GLY A 401 -18.81 54.27 -6.34
C GLY A 401 -18.15 53.47 -5.22
N VAL A 402 -18.75 52.38 -4.73
CA VAL A 402 -18.18 51.56 -3.64
C VAL A 402 -17.43 50.36 -4.21
N PHE A 403 -16.10 50.42 -4.24
CA PHE A 403 -15.26 49.34 -4.78
C PHE A 403 -15.52 47.97 -4.13
N GLN A 404 -15.79 47.89 -2.83
CA GLN A 404 -16.03 46.60 -2.16
C GLN A 404 -17.28 45.86 -2.70
N ARG A 405 -18.31 46.59 -3.16
CA ARG A 405 -19.49 45.99 -3.80
C ARG A 405 -19.10 45.39 -5.15
N TYR A 406 -18.35 46.15 -5.95
CA TYR A 406 -17.79 45.69 -7.22
C TYR A 406 -16.85 44.49 -7.07
N LYS A 407 -15.95 44.52 -6.09
CA LYS A 407 -14.95 43.47 -5.82
C LYS A 407 -15.58 42.10 -5.64
N SER A 408 -16.78 42.02 -5.08
CA SER A 408 -17.52 40.75 -4.94
C SER A 408 -18.06 40.19 -6.26
N ARG A 409 -18.20 41.04 -7.29
CA ARG A 409 -18.79 40.73 -8.60
C ARG A 409 -17.80 40.77 -9.76
N MET A 410 -16.54 41.19 -9.55
CA MET A 410 -15.53 41.20 -10.60
C MET A 410 -15.01 39.78 -10.91
N SER A 411 -14.53 39.55 -12.11
CA SER A 411 -13.87 38.29 -12.45
C SER A 411 -12.51 38.20 -11.76
N VAL A 412 -12.11 37.00 -11.35
CA VAL A 412 -10.89 36.77 -10.55
C VAL A 412 -10.35 35.36 -10.76
N VAL A 413 -9.08 35.13 -10.43
CA VAL A 413 -8.55 33.77 -10.26
C VAL A 413 -8.75 33.36 -8.81
N LEU A 414 -9.49 32.28 -8.60
CA LEU A 414 -9.70 31.71 -7.28
C LEU A 414 -8.56 30.77 -6.92
N GLU A 415 -8.09 30.90 -5.68
CA GLU A 415 -7.20 29.95 -5.02
C GLU A 415 -7.98 29.23 -3.93
N GLU A 416 -8.15 27.92 -4.08
CA GLU A 416 -9.04 27.12 -3.26
C GLU A 416 -8.29 25.96 -2.63
N ARG A 417 -8.56 25.65 -1.35
CA ARG A 417 -8.00 24.46 -0.71
C ARG A 417 -8.51 23.23 -1.44
N TYR A 418 -7.63 22.29 -1.80
CA TYR A 418 -8.04 21.15 -2.61
C TYR A 418 -9.12 20.30 -1.92
N ASN A 419 -9.03 20.13 -0.60
CA ASN A 419 -10.04 19.40 0.18
C ASN A 419 -11.43 20.04 0.10
N ALA A 420 -11.53 21.37 0.09
CA ALA A 420 -12.80 22.04 -0.05
C ALA A 420 -13.46 21.81 -1.42
N ILE A 421 -12.66 21.60 -2.48
CA ILE A 421 -13.17 21.26 -3.81
C ILE A 421 -13.80 19.86 -3.82
N ASN A 422 -13.30 18.92 -3.00
CA ASN A 422 -13.92 17.59 -2.86
C ASN A 422 -15.37 17.66 -2.35
N LEU A 423 -15.77 18.74 -1.67
CA LEU A 423 -17.16 18.93 -1.26
C LEU A 423 -18.13 18.97 -2.44
N ARG A 424 -17.67 19.32 -3.65
CA ARG A 424 -18.50 19.31 -4.86
C ARG A 424 -19.01 17.91 -5.23
N ALA A 425 -18.42 16.87 -4.66
CA ALA A 425 -18.91 15.49 -4.78
C ALA A 425 -20.04 15.16 -3.80
N LEU A 426 -20.26 15.96 -2.74
CA LEU A 426 -21.36 15.76 -1.80
C LEU A 426 -22.69 16.27 -2.36
N ASN A 427 -23.78 15.60 -1.99
CA ASN A 427 -25.13 16.05 -2.30
C ASN A 427 -25.54 17.12 -1.32
N PHE A 428 -25.59 18.36 -1.78
CA PHE A 428 -26.18 19.45 -1.03
C PHE A 428 -27.59 19.71 -1.55
N PRO A 429 -28.58 20.00 -0.67
CA PRO A 429 -29.80 20.67 -1.11
C PRO A 429 -29.39 21.89 -1.93
N ALA A 430 -30.09 22.20 -3.03
CA ALA A 430 -29.80 23.38 -3.82
C ALA A 430 -29.79 24.60 -2.87
N ALA A 431 -28.61 25.10 -2.55
CA ALA A 431 -28.49 26.28 -1.72
C ALA A 431 -29.16 27.43 -2.48
N PRO A 432 -29.93 28.31 -1.82
CA PRO A 432 -30.21 29.62 -2.38
C PRO A 432 -28.86 30.37 -2.42
N MET A 433 -28.13 30.18 -3.52
CA MET A 433 -26.75 30.64 -3.74
C MET A 433 -26.65 32.15 -3.96
N ASN A 434 -27.52 32.95 -3.35
CA ASN A 434 -27.56 34.40 -3.56
C ASN A 434 -26.22 35.11 -3.18
N SER A 435 -25.25 34.38 -2.60
CA SER A 435 -23.94 34.87 -2.19
C SER A 435 -22.72 33.94 -2.38
N ALA A 436 -22.85 32.67 -2.81
CA ALA A 436 -21.68 31.77 -2.85
C ALA A 436 -21.80 30.63 -3.88
N ILE A 437 -20.81 30.51 -4.75
CA ILE A 437 -20.58 29.43 -5.73
C ILE A 437 -20.24 28.08 -5.05
N MET A 438 -20.05 28.11 -3.73
CA MET A 438 -19.60 27.03 -2.85
C MET A 438 -18.20 26.48 -3.19
N VAL A 439 -17.21 26.97 -2.45
CA VAL A 439 -15.92 26.30 -2.10
C VAL A 439 -15.49 26.57 -0.65
N ASP A 440 -16.35 27.21 0.16
CA ASP A 440 -16.20 27.26 1.63
C ASP A 440 -17.48 26.72 2.29
N PRO A 441 -17.40 25.65 3.09
CA PRO A 441 -18.57 25.10 3.79
C PRO A 441 -19.18 26.04 4.83
N LYS A 442 -18.50 27.12 5.25
CA LYS A 442 -19.12 28.19 6.05
C LYS A 442 -20.26 28.91 5.32
N ASN A 443 -20.26 28.86 3.98
CA ASN A 443 -21.28 29.47 3.14
C ASN A 443 -22.43 28.49 2.81
N LEU A 444 -22.42 27.29 3.38
CA LEU A 444 -23.54 26.35 3.23
C LEU A 444 -24.80 26.88 3.93
N PRO A 445 -26.00 26.54 3.42
CA PRO A 445 -27.25 26.86 4.11
C PRO A 445 -27.22 26.39 5.57
N ALA A 446 -27.74 27.21 6.47
CA ALA A 446 -27.82 26.88 7.89
C ALA A 446 -28.48 25.50 8.10
N GLY A 447 -27.86 24.65 8.91
CA GLY A 447 -28.31 23.28 9.16
C GLY A 447 -27.73 22.22 8.22
N THR A 448 -27.01 22.60 7.16
CA THR A 448 -26.29 21.64 6.31
C THR A 448 -25.11 21.06 7.09
N ARG A 449 -25.15 19.76 7.40
CA ARG A 449 -24.03 19.04 8.03
C ARG A 449 -23.12 18.48 6.96
N VAL A 450 -21.84 18.80 7.03
CA VAL A 450 -20.77 18.19 6.23
C VAL A 450 -19.88 17.34 7.12
N PRO A 451 -19.34 16.23 6.62
CA PRO A 451 -18.23 15.57 7.30
C PRO A 451 -17.04 16.53 7.31
N ASP A 452 -16.58 16.88 8.50
CA ASP A 452 -15.52 17.85 8.68
C ASP A 452 -14.20 17.20 9.07
N LEU A 453 -14.21 16.10 9.82
CA LEU A 453 -13.02 15.53 10.45
C LEU A 453 -12.81 14.04 10.18
N SER A 454 -11.54 13.67 9.95
CA SER A 454 -11.05 12.29 9.85
C SER A 454 -10.93 11.66 11.23
N LYS A 455 -11.18 10.35 11.29
CA LYS A 455 -10.91 9.53 12.49
C LYS A 455 -9.53 8.90 12.46
N ARG A 456 -8.96 8.71 11.27
CA ARG A 456 -7.72 7.95 11.06
C ARG A 456 -6.49 8.84 10.90
N LEU A 457 -6.64 10.13 10.63
CA LEU A 457 -5.54 11.08 10.50
C LEU A 457 -5.69 12.23 11.48
N HIS A 458 -4.62 12.51 12.21
CA HIS A 458 -4.48 13.72 13.01
C HIS A 458 -3.28 14.52 12.54
N VAL A 459 -3.41 15.85 12.57
CA VAL A 459 -2.38 16.84 12.25
C VAL A 459 -2.25 17.78 13.44
N ASP A 460 -1.04 17.89 13.99
CA ASP A 460 -0.71 18.69 15.17
C ASP A 460 -1.69 18.45 16.34
N ASN A 461 -1.94 17.15 16.62
CA ASN A 461 -2.87 16.62 17.64
C ASN A 461 -4.37 16.88 17.40
N ASN A 462 -4.75 17.50 16.29
CA ASN A 462 -6.14 17.70 15.92
C ASN A 462 -6.55 16.72 14.81
N PRO A 463 -7.79 16.19 14.82
CA PRO A 463 -8.30 15.42 13.68
C PRO A 463 -8.14 16.20 12.37
N ALA A 464 -7.66 15.53 11.32
CA ALA A 464 -7.47 16.14 10.02
C ALA A 464 -8.82 16.51 9.40
N SER A 465 -8.86 17.60 8.65
CA SER A 465 -10.10 18.08 8.03
C SER A 465 -10.31 17.50 6.64
N PHE A 466 -11.55 17.13 6.30
CA PHE A 466 -11.94 16.86 4.91
C PHE A 466 -12.22 18.12 4.09
N ILE A 467 -12.00 19.30 4.68
CA ILE A 467 -12.33 20.62 4.14
C ILE A 467 -11.07 21.49 4.06
N ASP A 468 -10.37 21.58 5.18
CA ASP A 468 -9.22 22.45 5.35
C ASP A 468 -7.92 21.81 4.84
N ALA A 469 -6.88 22.63 4.74
CA ALA A 469 -5.55 22.15 4.38
C ALA A 469 -4.97 21.35 5.56
N ASN A 470 -4.59 20.10 5.30
CA ASN A 470 -4.01 19.20 6.30
C ASN A 470 -2.48 19.32 6.31
N SER A 471 -1.97 20.48 6.69
CA SER A 471 -0.54 20.77 6.79
C SER A 471 -0.13 21.05 8.23
N GLY A 472 0.89 20.35 8.70
CA GLY A 472 1.44 20.51 10.04
C GLY A 472 2.82 19.89 10.14
N ASN A 473 3.37 19.82 11.36
CA ASN A 473 4.68 19.24 11.61
C ASN A 473 4.59 17.84 12.22
N LEU A 474 3.48 17.54 12.90
CA LEU A 474 3.22 16.26 13.54
C LEU A 474 1.98 15.62 12.92
N TYR A 475 2.15 14.43 12.36
CA TYR A 475 1.08 13.61 11.82
C TYR A 475 0.97 12.34 12.64
N GLN A 476 -0.27 11.93 12.94
CA GLN A 476 -0.55 10.63 13.54
C GLN A 476 -1.55 9.90 12.65
N LEU A 477 -1.26 8.64 12.32
CA LEU A 477 -2.16 7.78 11.56
C LEU A 477 -2.62 6.61 12.43
N PHE A 478 -3.89 6.27 12.32
CA PHE A 478 -4.55 5.21 13.06
C PHE A 478 -5.24 4.24 12.11
N ALA A 479 -5.26 2.96 12.49
CA ALA A 479 -6.13 1.97 11.88
C ALA A 479 -7.58 2.14 12.38
N ASP A 480 -8.51 1.47 11.71
CA ASP A 480 -9.93 1.46 12.06
C ASP A 480 -10.25 0.76 13.38
N ASP A 481 -9.36 -0.11 13.84
CA ASP A 481 -9.37 -0.73 15.17
C ASP A 481 -8.78 0.18 16.28
N GLY A 482 -8.33 1.40 15.94
CA GLY A 482 -7.77 2.38 16.86
C GLY A 482 -6.27 2.24 17.12
N ARG A 483 -5.60 1.23 16.54
CA ARG A 483 -4.15 1.07 16.67
C ARG A 483 -3.42 2.22 15.96
N LYS A 484 -2.50 2.88 16.68
CA LYS A 484 -1.63 3.91 16.11
C LYS A 484 -0.57 3.26 15.22
N LEU A 485 -0.45 3.71 13.98
CA LEU A 485 0.46 3.18 12.95
C LEU A 485 1.67 4.08 12.71
N PHE A 486 1.51 5.38 12.93
CA PHE A 486 2.53 6.39 12.68
C PHE A 486 2.41 7.55 13.64
N GLU A 487 3.54 8.13 13.99
CA GLU A 487 3.63 9.41 14.70
C GLU A 487 4.89 10.14 14.28
N GLY A 488 4.77 11.28 13.59
CA GLY A 488 5.94 12.06 13.17
C GLY A 488 5.69 12.99 12.00
N ASN A 489 6.76 13.47 11.37
CA ASN A 489 6.65 14.32 10.19
C ASN A 489 6.65 13.46 8.91
N LEU A 490 5.58 13.53 8.11
CA LEU A 490 5.49 12.81 6.83
C LEU A 490 6.54 13.34 5.81
N SER A 491 6.72 14.64 5.67
CA SER A 491 7.77 15.19 4.78
C SER A 491 9.19 14.76 5.20
N GLY A 492 9.42 14.50 6.48
CA GLY A 492 10.69 13.98 7.00
C GLY A 492 10.84 12.45 6.94
N PHE A 493 9.78 11.72 6.62
CA PHE A 493 9.80 10.26 6.62
C PHE A 493 10.55 9.71 5.40
N GLU A 494 11.72 9.13 5.64
CA GLU A 494 12.57 8.54 4.61
C GLU A 494 13.28 7.24 5.01
N ASP A 495 13.20 6.89 6.29
CA ASP A 495 13.85 5.71 6.81
C ASP A 495 13.04 4.44 6.51
N LEU A 496 13.57 3.65 5.59
CA LEU A 496 13.01 2.37 5.16
C LEU A 496 13.73 1.17 5.81
N SER A 497 14.61 1.40 6.80
CA SER A 497 15.38 0.36 7.50
C SER A 497 14.50 -0.73 8.11
N HIS A 498 13.34 -0.35 8.66
CA HIS A 498 12.35 -1.27 9.22
C HIS A 498 11.69 -2.18 8.18
N LEU A 499 11.74 -1.85 6.88
CA LEU A 499 11.30 -2.76 5.81
C LEU A 499 12.43 -3.73 5.44
N VAL A 500 13.70 -3.30 5.52
CA VAL A 500 14.86 -4.18 5.28
C VAL A 500 14.91 -5.34 6.28
N SER A 501 14.51 -5.14 7.54
CA SER A 501 14.49 -6.21 8.55
C SER A 501 13.51 -7.36 8.22
N LYS A 502 12.47 -7.05 7.43
CA LYS A 502 11.46 -8.00 6.94
C LYS A 502 11.99 -8.96 5.88
N THR A 503 13.17 -8.71 5.33
CA THR A 503 13.76 -9.52 4.26
C THR A 503 14.14 -10.91 4.77
N VAL A 504 13.94 -11.91 3.92
CA VAL A 504 14.18 -13.33 4.23
C VAL A 504 15.35 -13.84 3.41
N LEU A 505 15.35 -13.51 2.11
CA LEU A 505 16.39 -13.89 1.18
C LEU A 505 17.13 -12.63 0.72
N SER A 506 18.45 -12.70 0.68
CA SER A 506 19.30 -11.61 0.20
C SER A 506 20.20 -12.10 -0.93
N PHE A 507 20.27 -11.30 -1.98
CA PHE A 507 21.09 -11.57 -3.16
C PHE A 507 22.10 -10.45 -3.36
N ASP A 508 23.32 -10.83 -3.71
CA ASP A 508 24.35 -9.87 -4.09
C ASP A 508 24.14 -9.38 -5.53
N LYS A 509 23.58 -10.23 -6.40
CA LYS A 509 23.37 -9.96 -7.83
C LYS A 509 21.94 -10.26 -8.27
N GLN A 510 21.42 -9.45 -9.19
CA GLN A 510 20.13 -9.68 -9.85
C GLN A 510 20.02 -11.07 -10.49
N SER A 511 21.10 -11.61 -11.06
CA SER A 511 21.08 -12.92 -11.72
C SER A 511 20.77 -14.08 -10.76
N GLU A 512 21.12 -13.95 -9.47
CA GLU A 512 20.82 -14.96 -8.45
C GLU A 512 19.36 -14.88 -8.06
N PHE A 513 18.85 -13.66 -7.85
CA PHE A 513 17.43 -13.41 -7.63
C PHE A 513 16.56 -14.01 -8.73
N TYR A 514 16.88 -13.77 -10.01
CA TYR A 514 16.09 -14.32 -11.11
C TYR A 514 16.09 -15.85 -11.17
N LYS A 515 17.17 -16.51 -10.75
CA LYS A 515 17.22 -17.99 -10.69
C LYS A 515 16.36 -18.54 -9.57
N ASP A 516 16.30 -17.84 -8.44
CA ASP A 516 15.52 -18.25 -7.27
C ASP A 516 14.01 -18.21 -7.54
N ILE A 517 13.55 -17.20 -8.28
CA ILE A 517 12.13 -17.02 -8.59
C ILE A 517 11.68 -17.69 -9.90
N GLU A 518 12.59 -18.31 -10.65
CA GLU A 518 12.27 -18.98 -11.92
C GLU A 518 11.65 -20.35 -11.66
N SER A 519 10.38 -20.50 -12.04
CA SER A 519 9.67 -21.78 -11.98
C SER A 519 10.12 -22.74 -13.08
N GLU A 520 9.76 -24.02 -12.96
CA GLU A 520 10.00 -25.05 -13.99
C GLU A 520 9.42 -24.66 -15.37
N LYS A 521 8.35 -23.85 -15.40
CA LYS A 521 7.72 -23.33 -16.61
C LYS A 521 8.40 -22.09 -17.18
N LYS A 522 9.52 -21.64 -16.60
CA LYS A 522 10.24 -20.40 -16.93
C LYS A 522 9.41 -19.12 -16.70
N GLU A 523 8.49 -19.17 -15.75
CA GLU A 523 7.80 -17.99 -15.22
C GLU A 523 8.53 -17.48 -13.97
N TYR A 524 8.54 -16.16 -13.76
CA TYR A 524 9.23 -15.52 -12.64
C TYR A 524 8.21 -15.15 -11.55
N LEU A 525 8.19 -15.94 -10.48
CA LEU A 525 7.14 -15.93 -9.46
C LEU A 525 7.62 -15.37 -8.12
N ILE A 526 6.96 -14.35 -7.62
CA ILE A 526 7.25 -13.67 -6.35
C ILE A 526 6.36 -14.27 -5.25
N ASN A 527 6.98 -14.73 -4.17
CA ASN A 527 6.29 -15.32 -3.02
C ASN A 527 6.98 -15.03 -1.67
N ASN A 528 8.02 -14.20 -1.64
CA ASN A 528 8.80 -13.90 -0.44
C ASN A 528 9.12 -12.40 -0.30
N ALA A 529 9.81 -12.05 0.78
CA ALA A 529 10.46 -10.75 0.98
C ALA A 529 11.95 -10.84 0.63
N TYR A 530 12.34 -10.18 -0.46
CA TYR A 530 13.67 -10.26 -1.06
C TYR A 530 14.48 -8.97 -0.83
N LEU A 531 15.80 -9.11 -0.64
CA LEU A 531 16.76 -8.01 -0.63
C LEU A 531 17.77 -8.17 -1.76
N ILE A 532 17.90 -7.17 -2.62
CA ILE A 532 18.90 -7.10 -3.69
C ILE A 532 19.87 -5.97 -3.35
N LYS A 533 21.16 -6.29 -3.17
CA LYS A 533 22.16 -5.31 -2.73
C LYS A 533 22.61 -4.33 -3.82
N GLY A 534 22.40 -4.67 -5.10
CA GLY A 534 22.68 -3.81 -6.24
C GLY A 534 21.42 -3.18 -6.83
N ASP A 535 21.44 -2.96 -8.14
CA ASP A 535 20.29 -2.51 -8.94
C ASP A 535 19.42 -3.69 -9.40
N LEU A 536 18.18 -3.39 -9.80
CA LEU A 536 17.25 -4.36 -10.38
C LEU A 536 16.66 -3.84 -11.70
N LEU A 537 16.88 -4.60 -12.78
CA LEU A 537 16.21 -4.45 -14.07
C LEU A 537 15.12 -5.51 -14.20
N ILE A 538 13.88 -5.07 -14.32
CA ILE A 538 12.70 -5.90 -14.62
C ILE A 538 12.45 -5.86 -16.12
N ASP A 539 13.14 -6.74 -16.85
CA ASP A 539 13.05 -6.91 -18.31
C ASP A 539 12.13 -8.08 -18.73
N LYS A 540 11.73 -8.91 -17.76
CA LYS A 540 10.78 -10.03 -17.93
C LYS A 540 9.55 -9.84 -17.05
N PRO A 541 8.38 -10.38 -17.44
CA PRO A 541 7.17 -10.29 -16.62
C PRO A 541 7.40 -10.92 -15.24
N LEU A 542 7.05 -10.19 -14.18
CA LEU A 542 7.00 -10.72 -12.81
C LEU A 542 5.55 -11.03 -12.45
N LYS A 543 5.32 -12.17 -11.79
CA LYS A 543 3.99 -12.55 -11.29
C LYS A 543 4.03 -12.83 -9.81
N SER A 544 2.98 -12.49 -9.07
CA SER A 544 2.77 -13.04 -7.73
C SER A 544 2.41 -14.53 -7.81
N VAL A 545 2.85 -15.33 -6.85
CA VAL A 545 2.26 -16.66 -6.61
C VAL A 545 0.88 -16.50 -6.01
N ASP A 546 -0.09 -17.22 -6.55
CA ASP A 546 -1.47 -17.24 -6.06
C ASP A 546 -1.53 -17.39 -4.52
N GLY A 547 -2.28 -16.49 -3.89
CA GLY A 547 -2.46 -16.34 -2.46
C GLY A 547 -1.31 -15.64 -1.71
N CYS A 548 -0.11 -15.45 -2.28
CA CYS A 548 1.07 -15.09 -1.49
C CYS A 548 1.49 -13.61 -1.56
N GLY A 549 1.44 -12.94 -2.71
CA GLY A 549 2.03 -11.59 -2.86
C GLY A 549 3.54 -11.58 -2.58
N GLY A 550 4.14 -10.40 -2.40
CA GLY A 550 5.53 -10.31 -1.96
C GLY A 550 6.16 -8.93 -1.93
N MET A 551 7.42 -8.87 -1.51
CA MET A 551 8.16 -7.62 -1.34
C MET A 551 9.56 -7.75 -1.94
N ILE A 552 9.95 -6.81 -2.78
CA ILE A 552 11.28 -6.74 -3.39
C ILE A 552 11.93 -5.43 -2.96
N ILE A 553 12.96 -5.53 -2.13
CA ILE A 553 13.73 -4.39 -1.63
C ILE A 553 15.07 -4.35 -2.36
N VAL A 554 15.39 -3.20 -2.92
CA VAL A 554 16.59 -2.96 -3.73
C VAL A 554 17.36 -1.80 -3.10
N LYS A 555 18.68 -1.95 -2.95
CA LYS A 555 19.52 -0.87 -2.41
C LYS A 555 19.77 0.23 -3.43
N GLY A 556 19.95 -0.14 -4.70
CA GLY A 556 20.15 0.78 -5.82
C GLY A 556 18.87 1.08 -6.60
N ASP A 557 19.02 1.31 -7.90
CA ASP A 557 17.95 1.71 -8.80
C ASP A 557 17.08 0.50 -9.21
N ILE A 558 15.80 0.76 -9.48
CA ILE A 558 14.88 -0.20 -10.10
C ILE A 558 14.45 0.32 -11.46
N THR A 559 14.67 -0.45 -12.52
CA THR A 559 14.19 -0.13 -13.87
C THR A 559 13.14 -1.14 -14.30
N ILE A 560 11.91 -0.67 -14.59
CA ILE A 560 10.77 -1.49 -14.98
C ILE A 560 10.56 -1.36 -16.49
N GLN A 561 10.89 -2.42 -17.25
CA GLN A 561 10.71 -2.50 -18.71
C GLN A 561 9.61 -3.48 -19.11
N ASN A 562 9.09 -4.26 -18.16
CA ASN A 562 8.05 -5.26 -18.41
C ASN A 562 6.92 -5.19 -17.37
N GLU A 563 5.83 -5.91 -17.62
CA GLU A 563 4.66 -5.94 -16.75
C GLU A 563 4.93 -6.61 -15.41
N ILE A 564 4.16 -6.21 -14.40
CA ILE A 564 4.12 -6.83 -13.08
C ILE A 564 2.67 -7.19 -12.82
N ILE A 565 2.38 -8.49 -12.73
CA ILE A 565 1.03 -9.03 -12.61
C ILE A 565 0.84 -9.56 -11.19
N ALA A 566 -0.12 -8.99 -10.48
CA ALA A 566 -0.46 -9.39 -9.13
C ALA A 566 -1.99 -9.48 -9.04
N PRO A 567 -2.54 -10.67 -8.76
CA PRO A 567 -3.97 -10.83 -8.50
C PRO A 567 -4.45 -9.96 -7.35
N ASP A 568 -5.78 -9.77 -7.28
CA ASP A 568 -6.40 -9.07 -6.16
C ASP A 568 -6.08 -9.80 -4.84
N GLN A 569 -5.83 -9.03 -3.76
CA GLN A 569 -5.42 -9.52 -2.42
C GLN A 569 -3.99 -10.06 -2.32
N GLU A 570 -3.18 -9.98 -3.38
CA GLU A 570 -1.78 -10.43 -3.40
C GLU A 570 -0.82 -9.27 -3.68
N PRO A 571 -0.66 -8.33 -2.73
CA PRO A 571 0.09 -7.11 -2.98
C PRO A 571 1.57 -7.42 -3.27
N VAL A 572 2.08 -6.86 -4.36
CA VAL A 572 3.52 -6.82 -4.67
C VAL A 572 4.04 -5.42 -4.37
N VAL A 573 5.13 -5.32 -3.61
CA VAL A 573 5.78 -4.05 -3.27
C VAL A 573 7.21 -4.03 -3.80
N LEU A 574 7.57 -2.97 -4.51
CA LEU A 574 8.93 -2.67 -4.98
C LEU A 574 9.46 -1.45 -4.25
N ILE A 575 10.58 -1.63 -3.55
CA ILE A 575 11.17 -0.60 -2.70
C ILE A 575 12.62 -0.36 -3.12
N SER A 576 12.93 0.85 -3.60
CA SER A 576 14.30 1.33 -3.69
C SER A 576 14.63 2.11 -2.42
N THR A 577 15.67 1.68 -1.69
CA THR A 577 16.06 2.29 -0.41
C THR A 577 17.08 3.41 -0.54
N GLY A 578 17.84 3.45 -1.64
CA GLY A 578 18.86 4.47 -1.90
C GLY A 578 18.94 4.94 -3.35
N GLY A 579 18.05 4.47 -4.22
CA GLY A 579 18.03 4.82 -5.64
C GLY A 579 16.66 5.32 -6.11
N ASN A 580 16.50 5.30 -7.43
CA ASN A 580 15.33 5.75 -8.17
C ASN A 580 14.53 4.56 -8.71
N ILE A 581 13.26 4.80 -9.05
CA ILE A 581 12.47 3.84 -9.84
C ILE A 581 12.17 4.46 -11.19
N ARG A 582 12.64 3.83 -12.26
CA ARG A 582 12.37 4.24 -13.64
C ARG A 582 11.37 3.29 -14.29
N ILE A 583 10.25 3.84 -14.75
CA ILE A 583 9.22 3.11 -15.48
C ILE A 583 9.40 3.40 -16.97
N ALA A 584 9.75 2.35 -17.71
CA ALA A 584 10.05 2.36 -19.14
C ALA A 584 9.21 1.31 -19.89
N THR A 585 7.96 1.13 -19.47
CA THR A 585 7.00 0.22 -20.08
C THR A 585 5.60 0.81 -20.05
N SER A 586 4.78 0.46 -21.04
CA SER A 586 3.34 0.73 -21.04
C SER A 586 2.51 -0.47 -20.54
N GLY A 587 3.17 -1.57 -20.17
CA GLY A 587 2.53 -2.73 -19.57
C GLY A 587 1.85 -2.37 -18.24
N ARG A 588 0.90 -3.22 -17.82
CA ARG A 588 0.22 -3.04 -16.52
C ARG A 588 1.22 -3.33 -15.40
N ILE A 589 1.25 -2.44 -14.40
CA ILE A 589 2.06 -2.60 -13.19
C ILE A 589 1.11 -2.70 -12.00
N GLN A 590 0.89 -3.92 -11.50
CA GLN A 590 0.08 -4.18 -10.31
C GLN A 590 0.99 -4.28 -9.09
N ALA A 591 1.52 -3.13 -8.65
CA ALA A 591 2.48 -3.07 -7.55
C ALA A 591 2.50 -1.71 -6.84
N GLY A 592 2.91 -1.71 -5.58
CA GLY A 592 3.31 -0.50 -4.87
C GLY A 592 4.77 -0.14 -5.18
N LEU A 593 5.03 1.08 -5.61
CA LEU A 593 6.35 1.57 -5.99
C LEU A 593 6.85 2.60 -4.98
N ILE A 594 8.02 2.37 -4.37
CA ILE A 594 8.51 3.18 -3.23
C ILE A 594 9.98 3.57 -3.42
N ALA A 595 10.26 4.87 -3.41
CA ALA A 595 11.60 5.45 -3.50
C ALA A 595 11.69 6.76 -2.67
N LEU A 596 11.59 6.68 -1.33
CA LEU A 596 11.47 7.89 -0.48
C LEU A 596 12.71 8.80 -0.45
N LYS A 597 13.87 8.31 -0.87
CA LYS A 597 15.13 9.06 -1.00
C LYS A 597 15.50 9.39 -2.44
N GLY A 598 14.67 8.99 -3.39
CA GLY A 598 14.91 9.17 -4.81
C GLY A 598 13.65 9.60 -5.55
N GLN A 599 13.72 9.55 -6.87
CA GLN A 599 12.62 9.93 -7.75
C GLN A 599 11.99 8.71 -8.40
N ILE A 600 10.68 8.80 -8.65
CA ILE A 600 9.99 7.91 -9.57
C ILE A 600 9.89 8.62 -10.92
N GLN A 601 10.45 8.01 -11.96
CA GLN A 601 10.49 8.55 -13.32
C GLN A 601 9.55 7.76 -14.24
N ALA A 602 8.48 8.36 -14.73
CA ALA A 602 7.65 7.77 -15.78
C ALA A 602 8.12 8.23 -17.16
N ALA A 603 8.95 7.41 -17.82
CA ALA A 603 9.54 7.71 -19.13
C ALA A 603 8.57 7.44 -20.30
N SER A 604 7.52 6.66 -20.07
CA SER A 604 6.52 6.25 -21.07
C SER A 604 5.10 6.49 -20.56
N ALA A 605 4.10 6.11 -21.38
CA ALA A 605 2.75 5.82 -20.89
C ALA A 605 2.85 4.86 -19.69
N VAL A 606 1.98 5.03 -18.70
CA VAL A 606 2.03 4.26 -17.45
C VAL A 606 0.64 3.85 -17.01
N ASN A 607 0.51 2.60 -16.58
CA ASN A 607 -0.71 2.06 -15.99
C ASN A 607 -0.36 1.32 -14.70
N ILE A 608 -0.41 2.03 -13.57
CA ILE A 608 -0.16 1.47 -12.25
C ILE A 608 -1.49 1.22 -11.54
N GLU A 609 -1.62 0.04 -10.95
CA GLU A 609 -2.66 -0.31 -9.99
C GLU A 609 -1.98 -0.70 -8.67
N GLY A 610 -2.02 0.19 -7.70
CA GLY A 610 -1.22 0.09 -6.48
C GLY A 610 -1.04 1.45 -5.83
N ILE A 611 0.19 1.72 -5.39
CA ILE A 611 0.57 2.99 -4.75
C ILE A 611 1.88 3.52 -5.35
N LEU A 612 2.12 4.82 -5.23
CA LEU A 612 3.37 5.46 -5.63
C LEU A 612 3.87 6.36 -4.50
N SER A 613 5.06 6.08 -3.96
CA SER A 613 5.69 6.86 -2.90
C SER A 613 7.12 7.26 -3.28
N ALA A 614 7.44 8.55 -3.27
CA ALA A 614 8.74 9.05 -3.69
C ALA A 614 9.16 10.33 -2.95
N GLN A 615 10.43 10.72 -3.07
CA GLN A 615 10.80 12.10 -2.76
C GLN A 615 10.10 13.05 -3.75
N GLU A 616 10.25 12.78 -5.03
CA GLU A 616 9.68 13.55 -6.14
C GLU A 616 9.25 12.65 -7.30
N LEU A 617 8.36 13.17 -8.16
CA LEU A 617 7.87 12.49 -9.34
C LEU A 617 8.34 13.25 -10.59
N SER A 618 8.95 12.51 -11.52
CA SER A 618 9.37 13.04 -12.82
C SER A 618 8.58 12.38 -13.94
N LEU A 619 7.97 13.19 -14.80
CA LEU A 619 7.15 12.75 -15.92
C LEU A 619 7.77 13.25 -17.22
N ALA A 620 8.20 12.34 -18.10
CA ALA A 620 8.66 12.70 -19.44
C ALA A 620 7.54 13.40 -20.23
N LYS A 621 7.87 14.17 -21.27
CA LYS A 621 6.83 14.65 -22.19
C LYS A 621 6.37 13.49 -23.06
N LEU A 622 5.07 13.26 -23.17
CA LEU A 622 4.51 12.21 -24.02
C LEU A 622 3.68 12.80 -25.16
N SER A 623 3.47 12.00 -26.20
CA SER A 623 2.46 12.31 -27.21
C SER A 623 1.05 12.26 -26.59
N PRO A 624 0.09 13.06 -27.09
CA PRO A 624 -1.29 13.20 -26.58
C PRO A 624 -2.05 11.89 -26.31
N LEU A 625 -1.69 10.80 -27.00
CA LEU A 625 -2.37 9.51 -26.94
C LEU A 625 -1.83 8.57 -25.85
N GLY A 626 -0.69 8.90 -25.22
CA GLY A 626 -0.11 8.07 -24.17
C GLY A 626 -0.92 8.19 -22.87
N LEU A 627 -1.54 7.10 -22.39
CA LEU A 627 -2.28 7.07 -21.13
C LEU A 627 -1.32 7.04 -19.93
N ARG A 628 -1.55 7.91 -18.94
CA ARG A 628 -0.90 7.85 -17.63
C ARG A 628 -1.94 7.75 -16.54
N GLN A 629 -1.99 6.61 -15.86
CA GLN A 629 -2.90 6.39 -14.76
C GLN A 629 -2.23 5.69 -13.59
N LEU A 630 -2.64 6.10 -12.40
CA LEU A 630 -2.34 5.49 -11.12
C LEU A 630 -3.67 5.25 -10.41
N SER A 631 -4.05 3.99 -10.25
CA SER A 631 -5.27 3.58 -9.55
C SER A 631 -4.92 2.98 -8.20
N TYR A 632 -5.57 3.45 -7.14
CA TYR A 632 -5.41 2.88 -5.81
C TYR A 632 -5.92 1.45 -5.75
N ASN A 633 -5.12 0.56 -5.17
CA ASN A 633 -5.53 -0.79 -4.83
C ASN A 633 -5.75 -0.86 -3.30
N GLU A 634 -7.00 -1.07 -2.88
CA GLU A 634 -7.39 -1.09 -1.47
C GLU A 634 -6.71 -2.21 -0.67
N ASN A 635 -6.17 -3.24 -1.33
CA ASN A 635 -5.39 -4.29 -0.69
C ASN A 635 -4.04 -3.80 -0.12
N PHE A 636 -3.66 -2.55 -0.38
CA PHE A 636 -2.52 -1.90 0.28
C PHE A 636 -2.93 -1.11 1.54
N ASP A 637 -4.23 -0.94 1.83
CA ASP A 637 -4.69 -0.08 2.92
C ASP A 637 -4.34 -0.66 4.30
N VAL A 638 -3.25 -0.19 4.89
CA VAL A 638 -2.83 -0.59 6.23
C VAL A 638 -3.73 -0.09 7.35
N THR A 639 -4.61 0.88 7.06
CA THR A 639 -5.56 1.43 8.03
C THR A 639 -6.84 0.60 8.13
N ASP A 640 -7.07 -0.32 7.18
CA ASP A 640 -8.10 -1.35 7.27
C ASP A 640 -7.52 -2.59 7.98
N SER A 641 -7.97 -2.85 9.21
CA SER A 641 -7.47 -3.95 10.03
C SER A 641 -7.60 -5.32 9.34
N ALA A 642 -8.67 -5.55 8.57
CA ALA A 642 -8.86 -6.82 7.86
C ALA A 642 -7.84 -7.02 6.73
N THR A 643 -7.53 -5.98 5.95
CA THR A 643 -6.47 -6.00 4.93
C THR A 643 -5.11 -6.16 5.58
N TYR A 644 -4.85 -5.40 6.65
CA TYR A 644 -3.61 -5.45 7.40
C TYR A 644 -3.32 -6.87 7.94
N MET A 645 -4.31 -7.50 8.56
CA MET A 645 -4.18 -8.86 9.12
C MET A 645 -3.97 -9.93 8.04
N ARG A 646 -4.60 -9.76 6.88
CA ARG A 646 -4.45 -10.68 5.73
C ARG A 646 -3.07 -10.64 5.10
N ALA A 647 -2.28 -9.60 5.32
CA ALA A 647 -0.96 -9.45 4.71
C ALA A 647 0.19 -10.07 5.53
N PHE A 648 -0.09 -10.70 6.68
CA PHE A 648 0.93 -11.45 7.39
C PHE A 648 1.32 -12.72 6.62
N ARG A 649 2.63 -12.97 6.55
CA ARG A 649 3.25 -14.12 5.91
C ARG A 649 4.27 -14.73 6.85
N LEU A 650 4.27 -16.06 6.92
CA LEU A 650 5.28 -16.84 7.61
C LEU A 650 6.27 -17.33 6.56
N PHE A 651 7.45 -16.73 6.56
CA PHE A 651 8.55 -17.12 5.69
C PHE A 651 9.52 -18.01 6.44
N MET A 652 9.93 -19.10 5.81
CA MET A 652 10.81 -20.08 6.42
C MET A 652 11.68 -20.73 5.34
N PRO A 653 13.01 -20.84 5.53
CA PRO A 653 13.87 -21.59 4.63
C PRO A 653 13.45 -23.06 4.52
N GLU A 654 13.69 -23.68 3.36
CA GLU A 654 13.38 -25.09 3.14
C GLU A 654 14.26 -26.02 3.99
N ASP A 655 15.51 -25.67 4.22
CA ASP A 655 16.48 -26.50 4.93
C ASP A 655 16.47 -26.20 6.43
N GLY A 656 16.52 -27.25 7.25
CA GLY A 656 16.60 -27.16 8.71
C GLY A 656 17.77 -27.97 9.26
N ILE A 657 18.29 -27.58 10.41
CA ILE A 657 19.39 -28.30 11.07
C ILE A 657 18.79 -29.46 11.86
N THR A 658 19.24 -30.69 11.60
CA THR A 658 18.74 -31.90 12.26
C THR A 658 19.78 -32.41 13.25
N PHE A 659 19.33 -32.70 14.47
CA PHE A 659 20.15 -33.20 15.58
C PHE A 659 19.62 -34.55 16.05
N VAL A 660 20.53 -35.48 16.34
CA VAL A 660 20.23 -36.77 16.97
C VAL A 660 20.64 -36.68 18.43
N LYS A 661 19.76 -37.04 19.36
CA LYS A 661 19.98 -36.93 20.80
C LYS A 661 20.15 -38.28 21.47
#